data_AF-A0A973JGR9-F1
#
_entry.id   AF-A0A973JGR9-F1
#
_cell.length_a   1.000
_cell.length_b   1.000
_cell.length_c   1.000
_cell.angle_alpha   90.00
_cell.angle_beta   90.00
_cell.angle_gamma   90.00
#
_symmetry.space_group_name_H-M   'P 1'
#
loop_
_entity.id
_entity.type
_entity.pdbx_description
1 polymer ?
#
loop_
_entity_poly.entity_id
_entity_poly.type
_entity_poly.pdbx_seq_one_letter_code
_entity_poly.pdbx_strand_id
1 'polypeptide(L)'
;VVVGATFYGLLKPGLPDDWQNNRLIVAKDTGARYVSSAGVLRPVVNVTSARLLIPSADYAVITSSSADLADLPLGSAVGIAGAPDQLPPGSDLIGSGWAACVGDDATTSVVLAAAAPAERSDGAVVVRGSAGLVVVAGENRYPVDERGPDAVLRALGLDTRAIQDVDDRWLNVFDPGTTLAPIIVRDAGTPLATTSLLVGQALHPNGSPADERYLLQADGSLAPLSPVAYSLYMLGTGSQLGPAVDVAPGDIAGLSNAGALAGGADWPTTTLTSLDDDATVCALSADDGNQTWSELATIARPGTEALPYVSVEAGHGALVRAVGRGEAAASELYLVDATGTAFPVTDDAETVARLGYAEDEIGLVPAAWIALLPVGPGLSAEAAAQSPATQAAAMSTDADAACTGTDALWIDQQPTALAMLQPDRAWAVTQGAGVLVAVVDSGVDASNEHLGDALAGGVDLVGDGLGANGYADSFGHGTALAGIIAGRQVDGSGVVGLAPQAKVLSVRVLADDTDDAAEAGFGPSTARTAAGIDQAVAAGAQVVVVAMSTTTDDPELRAAVAAAADAGALVVASAGNVSTSQEDAPDAARYPAAYPDALGVAAVGTDRAASDNSVHGAHVDVAAPGQEVLTAAAQGKDCVYGTDAAQSSFATAYVGAAAALVASAHPDETPAQWAFRLTATATRPNPDQRDDAIGWGVVQPFEAIALLPGPTVRGPVNPWSGSAAPAGGPVADPLVLSPSTSVWSGTRAVSTVAAVLVLAVIAITGPVLASRRRRDTEAPTVRLPQGATGRGLLPETGVDP
;
A
#
# COMPACT_ATOMS: atom_id res chain seq x y z
N VAL A 1 16.35 42.18 -79.95
CA VAL A 1 17.27 42.15 -78.79
C VAL A 1 16.37 42.00 -77.57
N VAL A 2 15.96 40.77 -77.23
CA VAL A 2 16.63 39.83 -76.28
C VAL A 2 16.69 40.47 -74.89
N VAL A 3 15.68 40.23 -74.04
CA VAL A 3 15.60 39.20 -72.96
C VAL A 3 16.62 39.46 -71.85
N GLY A 4 16.08 39.62 -70.63
CA GLY A 4 16.85 39.66 -69.39
C GLY A 4 15.92 39.63 -68.18
N ALA A 5 15.20 38.52 -67.99
CA ALA A 5 14.53 38.21 -66.73
C ALA A 5 15.60 37.82 -65.70
N THR A 6 15.69 38.57 -64.60
CA THR A 6 16.61 38.29 -63.50
C THR A 6 15.96 37.28 -62.56
N PHE A 7 16.61 36.13 -62.41
CA PHE A 7 16.28 35.07 -61.47
C PHE A 7 16.30 35.61 -60.03
N TYR A 8 15.14 35.64 -59.38
CA TYR A 8 15.04 35.62 -57.92
C TYR A 8 15.03 34.15 -57.49
N GLY A 9 16.22 33.54 -57.46
CA GLY A 9 16.41 32.20 -56.94
C GLY A 9 16.24 32.23 -55.42
N LEU A 10 15.25 31.48 -54.93
CA LEU A 10 15.03 31.19 -53.52
C LEU A 10 16.33 30.70 -52.86
N LEU A 11 16.90 31.48 -51.94
CA LEU A 11 17.63 30.93 -50.82
C LEU A 11 16.58 30.38 -49.83
N LYS A 12 16.10 29.16 -50.08
CA LYS A 12 15.46 28.38 -49.01
C LYS A 12 16.57 28.04 -48.01
N PRO A 13 16.43 28.32 -46.71
CA PRO A 13 17.34 27.78 -45.72
C PRO A 13 17.10 26.26 -45.68
N GLY A 14 17.83 25.52 -46.51
CA GLY A 14 17.87 24.07 -46.46
C GLY A 14 18.59 23.60 -45.20
N LEU A 15 18.41 22.32 -44.88
CA LEU A 15 19.14 21.68 -43.78
C LEU A 15 20.66 21.83 -43.96
N PRO A 16 21.43 21.96 -42.86
CA PRO A 16 22.90 21.99 -42.89
C PRO A 16 23.49 20.77 -43.60
N ASP A 17 24.67 20.89 -44.21
CA ASP A 17 25.28 19.83 -45.03
C ASP A 17 25.48 18.49 -44.30
N ASP A 18 25.50 18.49 -42.95
CA ASP A 18 25.73 17.35 -42.06
C ASP A 18 24.46 16.79 -41.37
N TRP A 19 23.27 17.13 -41.87
CA TRP A 19 22.01 16.75 -41.22
C TRP A 19 21.73 15.24 -41.19
N GLN A 20 22.40 14.44 -42.03
CA GLN A 20 21.97 13.11 -42.43
C GLN A 20 22.13 12.03 -41.34
N ASN A 21 22.91 12.28 -40.28
CA ASN A 21 23.14 11.33 -39.20
C ASN A 21 23.21 12.03 -37.85
N ASN A 22 22.68 11.37 -36.81
CA ASN A 22 22.89 11.75 -35.40
C ASN A 22 22.40 13.18 -35.10
N ARG A 23 21.27 13.59 -35.68
CA ARG A 23 20.62 14.89 -35.37
C ARG A 23 19.19 14.68 -34.91
N LEU A 24 18.80 15.43 -33.88
CA LEU A 24 17.40 15.65 -33.56
C LEU A 24 16.90 16.83 -34.39
N ILE A 25 15.98 16.57 -35.30
CA ILE A 25 15.40 17.58 -36.18
C ILE A 25 14.00 17.91 -35.68
N VAL A 26 13.77 19.19 -35.37
CA VAL A 26 12.47 19.70 -34.90
C VAL A 26 11.86 20.59 -35.98
N ALA A 27 10.67 20.22 -36.43
CA ALA A 27 9.86 21.02 -37.33
C ALA A 27 9.29 22.21 -36.55
N LYS A 28 9.79 23.42 -36.81
CA LYS A 28 9.44 24.63 -36.05
C LYS A 28 7.95 25.00 -36.13
N ASP A 29 7.27 24.60 -37.21
CA ASP A 29 5.88 24.97 -37.50
C ASP A 29 4.88 23.99 -36.85
N THR A 30 5.27 22.73 -36.66
CA THR A 30 4.37 21.67 -36.14
C THR A 30 4.82 21.08 -34.80
N GLY A 31 6.05 21.35 -34.36
CA GLY A 31 6.66 20.71 -33.20
C GLY A 31 7.04 19.25 -33.42
N ALA A 32 6.79 18.69 -34.61
CA ALA A 32 7.14 17.30 -34.94
C ALA A 32 8.65 17.08 -34.87
N ARG A 33 9.05 15.92 -34.35
CA ARG A 33 10.44 15.61 -34.01
C ARG A 33 10.88 14.37 -34.76
N TYR A 34 12.12 14.40 -35.24
CA TYR A 34 12.71 13.31 -36.01
C TYR A 34 14.16 13.07 -35.58
N VAL A 35 14.59 11.82 -35.56
CA VAL A 35 16.02 11.47 -35.51
C VAL A 35 16.49 11.17 -36.93
N SER A 36 17.60 11.79 -37.35
CA SER A 36 18.20 11.52 -38.65
C SER A 36 19.21 10.37 -38.58
N SER A 37 19.11 9.44 -39.53
CA SER A 37 20.06 8.34 -39.69
C SER A 37 20.16 7.95 -41.16
N ALA A 38 21.37 7.92 -41.71
CA ALA A 38 21.68 7.61 -43.10
C ALA A 38 20.85 8.40 -44.13
N GLY A 39 20.53 9.67 -43.83
CA GLY A 39 19.72 10.54 -44.69
C GLY A 39 18.22 10.25 -44.66
N VAL A 40 17.74 9.46 -43.69
CA VAL A 40 16.33 9.16 -43.44
C VAL A 40 15.91 9.81 -42.13
N LEU A 41 14.74 10.45 -42.14
CA LEU A 41 14.10 11.03 -40.95
C LEU A 41 13.19 9.99 -40.31
N ARG A 42 13.42 9.63 -39.04
CA ARG A 42 12.55 8.74 -38.26
C ARG A 42 11.77 9.55 -37.24
N PRO A 43 10.41 9.57 -37.28
CA PRO A 43 9.62 10.23 -36.25
C PRO A 43 9.98 9.69 -34.87
N VAL A 44 10.09 10.55 -33.85
CA VAL A 44 10.43 10.12 -32.48
C VAL A 44 9.39 10.59 -31.48
N VAL A 45 8.97 9.71 -30.56
CA VAL A 45 7.84 9.96 -29.65
C VAL A 45 8.13 10.94 -28.53
N ASN A 46 9.38 11.03 -28.06
CA ASN A 46 9.80 11.97 -27.03
C ASN A 46 11.28 12.35 -27.17
N VAL A 47 11.70 13.43 -26.51
CA VAL A 47 13.09 13.92 -26.56
C VAL A 47 14.05 12.93 -25.91
N THR A 48 13.64 12.23 -24.85
CA THR A 48 14.46 11.23 -24.15
C THR A 48 14.86 10.09 -25.07
N SER A 49 13.92 9.57 -25.85
CA SER A 49 14.21 8.54 -26.87
C SER A 49 15.15 9.06 -27.95
N ALA A 50 14.98 10.31 -28.38
CA ALA A 50 15.89 10.92 -29.37
C ALA A 50 17.32 11.04 -28.85
N ARG A 51 17.46 11.38 -27.56
CA ARG A 51 18.75 11.42 -26.86
C ARG A 51 19.38 10.05 -26.75
N LEU A 52 18.63 9.02 -26.36
CA LEU A 52 19.11 7.64 -26.25
C LEU A 52 19.51 7.02 -27.61
N LEU A 53 18.90 7.48 -28.70
CA LEU A 53 19.22 7.03 -30.06
C LEU A 53 20.49 7.62 -30.65
N ILE A 54 20.88 8.82 -30.21
CA ILE A 54 22.00 9.56 -30.78
C ILE A 54 23.21 9.39 -29.86
N PRO A 55 24.38 8.97 -30.37
CA PRO A 55 25.60 8.93 -29.57
C PRO A 55 25.84 10.26 -28.85
N SER A 56 26.22 10.19 -27.58
CA SER A 56 26.33 11.36 -26.69
C SER A 56 27.18 12.49 -27.29
N ALA A 57 28.32 12.14 -27.88
CA ALA A 57 29.28 13.06 -28.50
C ALA A 57 28.75 13.78 -29.77
N ASP A 58 27.71 13.23 -30.40
CA ASP A 58 27.18 13.72 -31.67
C ASP A 58 25.84 14.46 -31.54
N TYR A 59 25.26 14.53 -30.33
CA TYR A 59 23.93 15.09 -30.12
C TYR A 59 23.87 16.57 -30.50
N ALA A 60 23.08 16.88 -31.52
CA ALA A 60 22.79 18.25 -31.95
C ALA A 60 21.35 18.39 -32.43
N VAL A 61 20.73 19.52 -32.06
CA VAL A 61 19.36 19.85 -32.45
C VAL A 61 19.37 20.80 -33.66
N ILE A 62 18.67 20.41 -34.72
CA ILE A 62 18.46 21.26 -35.89
C ILE A 62 16.98 21.65 -35.95
N THR A 63 16.71 22.93 -36.12
CA THR A 63 15.34 23.42 -36.34
C THR A 63 15.15 23.76 -37.81
N SER A 64 14.05 23.29 -38.39
CA SER A 64 13.75 23.52 -39.82
C SER A 64 12.25 23.71 -40.04
N SER A 65 11.85 24.24 -41.20
CA SER A 65 10.42 24.33 -41.56
C SER A 65 9.88 22.99 -42.02
N SER A 66 8.59 22.72 -41.80
CA SER A 66 7.99 21.46 -42.30
C SER A 66 8.07 21.37 -43.83
N ALA A 67 8.10 22.52 -44.53
CA ALA A 67 8.26 22.59 -45.98
C ALA A 67 9.66 22.22 -46.47
N ASP A 68 10.69 22.35 -45.63
CA ASP A 68 12.06 21.95 -45.95
C ASP A 68 12.31 20.46 -45.64
N LEU A 69 11.42 19.82 -44.87
CA LEU A 69 11.48 18.40 -44.51
C LEU A 69 10.59 17.51 -45.39
N ALA A 70 9.61 18.10 -46.10
CA ALA A 70 8.54 17.37 -46.78
C ALA A 70 9.02 16.38 -47.86
N ASP A 71 10.13 16.68 -48.54
CA ASP A 71 10.67 15.86 -49.63
C ASP A 71 11.74 14.85 -49.16
N LEU A 72 12.02 14.78 -47.86
CA LEU A 72 13.02 13.87 -47.31
C LEU A 72 12.45 12.46 -47.05
N PRO A 73 13.27 11.41 -47.20
CA PRO A 73 12.84 10.05 -46.88
C PRO A 73 12.42 9.93 -45.41
N LEU A 74 11.21 9.42 -45.17
CA LEU A 74 10.69 9.13 -43.83
C LEU A 74 10.80 7.61 -43.56
N GLY A 75 11.36 7.26 -42.41
CA GLY A 75 11.40 5.90 -41.88
C GLY A 75 10.30 5.66 -40.84
N SER A 76 10.29 4.45 -40.27
CA SER A 76 9.38 4.11 -39.17
C SER A 76 9.60 5.00 -37.95
N ALA A 77 8.53 5.28 -37.21
CA ALA A 77 8.62 5.95 -35.91
C ALA A 77 9.50 5.13 -34.95
N VAL A 78 10.17 5.77 -34.01
CA VAL A 78 11.06 5.17 -33.00
C VAL A 78 10.84 5.80 -31.63
N GLY A 79 11.19 5.09 -30.57
CA GLY A 79 11.23 5.61 -29.21
C GLY A 79 10.25 4.98 -28.23
N ILE A 80 10.53 5.20 -26.94
CA ILE A 80 9.94 4.56 -25.77
C ILE A 80 8.65 5.26 -25.38
N ALA A 81 7.50 4.57 -25.50
CA ALA A 81 6.22 5.11 -25.04
C ALA A 81 6.21 5.24 -23.51
N GLY A 82 5.70 6.36 -22.99
CA GLY A 82 5.66 6.64 -21.55
C GLY A 82 6.97 7.16 -20.95
N ALA A 83 8.08 7.17 -21.70
CA ALA A 83 9.31 7.83 -21.25
C ALA A 83 9.12 9.36 -21.14
N PRO A 84 9.80 10.02 -20.19
CA PRO A 84 9.59 11.44 -19.92
C PRO A 84 9.98 12.28 -21.15
N ASP A 85 9.20 13.30 -21.48
CA ASP A 85 9.52 14.18 -22.61
C ASP A 85 10.49 15.31 -22.24
N GLN A 86 10.60 15.61 -20.96
CA GLN A 86 11.54 16.57 -20.41
C GLN A 86 12.44 15.86 -19.41
N LEU A 87 13.75 16.00 -19.62
CA LEU A 87 14.76 15.56 -18.68
C LEU A 87 15.14 16.72 -17.76
N PRO A 88 15.25 16.51 -16.45
CA PRO A 88 15.77 17.53 -15.54
C PRO A 88 17.20 17.93 -15.96
N PRO A 89 17.59 19.20 -15.83
CA PRO A 89 18.99 19.59 -16.02
C PRO A 89 19.90 18.91 -15.00
N GLY A 90 21.13 18.53 -15.38
CA GLY A 90 22.11 17.92 -14.48
C GLY A 90 22.38 18.76 -13.21
N SER A 91 22.36 20.09 -13.34
CA SER A 91 22.52 21.02 -12.21
C SER A 91 21.36 21.02 -11.21
N ASP A 92 20.21 20.47 -11.61
CA ASP A 92 18.94 20.53 -10.89
C ASP A 92 18.52 19.10 -10.44
N LEU A 93 19.45 18.14 -10.45
CA LEU A 93 19.25 16.80 -9.93
C LEU A 93 19.37 16.77 -8.40
N ILE A 94 18.40 16.14 -7.76
CA ILE A 94 18.31 15.97 -6.31
C ILE A 94 18.74 14.53 -5.99
N GLY A 95 20.05 14.33 -5.79
CA GLY A 95 20.64 13.01 -5.60
C GLY A 95 20.39 12.36 -4.23
N SER A 96 19.95 13.14 -3.24
CA SER A 96 19.66 12.69 -1.86
C SER A 96 18.84 13.75 -1.11
N GLY A 97 18.60 13.56 0.19
CA GLY A 97 17.83 14.51 1.00
C GLY A 97 16.32 14.44 0.75
N TRP A 98 15.84 13.31 0.22
CA TRP A 98 14.42 13.07 -0.04
C TRP A 98 13.72 12.86 1.30
N ALA A 99 12.47 13.33 1.43
CA ALA A 99 11.66 13.03 2.62
C ALA A 99 10.47 12.16 2.26
N ALA A 100 10.17 11.17 3.09
CA ALA A 100 8.95 10.39 3.06
C ALA A 100 8.17 10.64 4.34
N CYS A 101 7.10 11.42 4.27
CA CYS A 101 6.33 11.87 5.43
C CYS A 101 4.98 11.16 5.50
N VAL A 102 4.56 10.80 6.71
CA VAL A 102 3.28 10.10 6.94
C VAL A 102 2.18 11.13 7.22
N GLY A 103 1.17 11.17 6.36
CA GLY A 103 -0.03 12.00 6.53
C GLY A 103 -0.95 11.51 7.65
N ASP A 104 -1.94 12.35 7.99
CA ASP A 104 -2.96 12.02 9.01
C ASP A 104 -3.83 10.82 8.62
N ASP A 105 -3.90 10.48 7.34
CA ASP A 105 -4.63 9.35 6.77
C ASP A 105 -3.76 8.08 6.63
N ALA A 106 -2.59 8.06 7.26
CA ALA A 106 -1.58 7.00 7.18
C ALA A 106 -0.92 6.83 5.79
N THR A 107 -1.20 7.73 4.83
CA THR A 107 -0.54 7.69 3.52
C THR A 107 0.86 8.27 3.59
N THR A 108 1.77 7.71 2.79
CA THR A 108 3.15 8.18 2.68
C THR A 108 3.27 9.13 1.51
N SER A 109 3.66 10.37 1.77
CA SER A 109 4.01 11.37 0.77
C SER A 109 5.52 11.43 0.59
N VAL A 110 6.00 11.42 -0.66
CA VAL A 110 7.43 11.58 -0.96
C VAL A 110 7.70 12.96 -1.54
N VAL A 111 8.72 13.64 -1.01
CA VAL A 111 9.12 14.98 -1.44
C VAL A 111 10.60 14.99 -1.83
N LEU A 112 10.87 15.40 -3.06
CA LEU A 112 12.20 15.71 -3.58
C LEU A 112 12.31 17.23 -3.73
N ALA A 113 13.15 17.86 -2.92
CA ALA A 113 13.41 19.29 -2.99
C ALA A 113 14.90 19.59 -2.81
N ALA A 114 15.38 20.70 -3.38
CA ALA A 114 16.79 21.10 -3.29
C ALA A 114 17.20 21.45 -1.86
N ALA A 115 16.26 21.98 -1.07
CA ALA A 115 16.41 22.08 0.37
C ALA A 115 15.73 20.90 1.05
N ALA A 116 16.41 20.28 2.03
CA ALA A 116 15.87 19.17 2.79
C ALA A 116 14.47 19.54 3.35
N PRO A 117 13.42 18.81 2.95
CA PRO A 117 12.06 19.19 3.31
C PRO A 117 11.70 18.80 4.75
N ALA A 118 12.54 17.99 5.40
CA ALA A 118 12.40 17.55 6.79
C ALA A 118 13.69 17.71 7.58
N GLU A 119 13.56 17.85 8.90
CA GLU A 119 14.69 17.96 9.83
C GLU A 119 14.89 16.63 10.57
N ARG A 120 16.15 16.16 10.60
CA ARG A 120 16.54 14.96 11.36
C ARG A 120 16.11 15.08 12.83
N SER A 121 15.63 13.97 13.38
CA SER A 121 15.28 13.86 14.79
C SER A 121 16.10 12.79 15.51
N ASP A 122 16.59 13.11 16.70
CA ASP A 122 17.23 12.16 17.62
C ASP A 122 16.21 11.46 18.55
N GLY A 123 14.91 11.72 18.35
CA GLY A 123 13.84 11.08 19.10
C GLY A 123 13.47 9.69 18.58
N ALA A 124 12.35 9.18 19.08
CA ALA A 124 11.76 7.91 18.68
C ALA A 124 10.24 8.05 18.56
N VAL A 125 9.66 7.33 17.61
CA VAL A 125 8.20 7.25 17.42
C VAL A 125 7.73 5.81 17.54
N VAL A 126 6.56 5.65 18.15
CA VAL A 126 5.81 4.39 18.13
C VAL A 126 4.77 4.48 17.03
N VAL A 127 4.89 3.62 16.03
CA VAL A 127 3.94 3.52 14.91
C VAL A 127 3.32 2.13 14.85
N ARG A 128 2.23 1.99 14.11
CA ARG A 128 1.57 0.72 13.85
C ARG A 128 1.64 0.40 12.35
N GLY A 129 2.37 -0.67 12.02
CA GLY A 129 2.37 -1.28 10.69
C GLY A 129 1.49 -2.53 10.65
N SER A 130 1.53 -3.28 9.55
CA SER A 130 0.70 -4.49 9.38
C SER A 130 1.06 -5.60 10.38
N ALA A 131 2.33 -5.71 10.75
CA ALA A 131 2.86 -6.72 11.66
C ALA A 131 2.76 -6.34 13.15
N GLY A 132 2.17 -5.18 13.47
CA GLY A 132 2.00 -4.70 14.85
C GLY A 132 2.75 -3.41 15.16
N LEU A 133 3.12 -3.23 16.44
CA LEU A 133 3.78 -2.01 16.92
C LEU A 133 5.27 -2.05 16.62
N VAL A 134 5.77 -0.93 16.12
CA VAL A 134 7.17 -0.75 15.74
C VAL A 134 7.67 0.57 16.33
N VAL A 135 8.85 0.53 16.95
CA VAL A 135 9.57 1.73 17.38
C VAL A 135 10.54 2.10 16.28
N VAL A 136 10.44 3.30 15.73
CA VAL A 136 11.42 3.85 14.78
C VAL A 136 12.30 4.84 15.53
N ALA A 137 13.61 4.66 15.46
CA ALA A 137 14.59 5.54 16.11
C ALA A 137 15.89 5.57 15.31
N GLY A 138 16.36 6.77 14.98
CA GLY A 138 17.51 6.96 14.11
C GLY A 138 17.29 6.27 12.76
N GLU A 139 18.17 5.32 12.42
CA GLU A 139 18.16 4.63 11.13
C GLU A 139 17.33 3.34 11.14
N ASN A 140 16.90 2.88 12.32
CA ASN A 140 16.36 1.55 12.52
C ASN A 140 14.87 1.55 12.88
N ARG A 141 14.19 0.47 12.48
CA ARG A 141 12.86 0.10 12.95
C ARG A 141 12.93 -1.16 13.81
N TYR A 142 12.36 -1.12 15.00
CA TYR A 142 12.39 -2.23 15.94
C TYR A 142 10.97 -2.72 16.22
N PRO A 143 10.62 -3.97 15.85
CA PRO A 143 9.36 -4.56 16.26
C PRO A 143 9.26 -4.60 17.80
N VAL A 144 8.06 -4.44 18.34
CA VAL A 144 7.82 -4.52 19.79
C VAL A 144 7.23 -5.89 20.14
N ASP A 145 7.70 -6.53 21.22
CA ASP A 145 7.17 -7.83 21.66
C ASP A 145 5.65 -7.79 21.91
N GLU A 146 4.92 -8.63 21.17
CA GLU A 146 3.47 -8.72 21.19
C GLU A 146 2.90 -9.21 22.54
N ARG A 147 3.71 -9.92 23.34
CA ARG A 147 3.25 -10.49 24.62
C ARG A 147 3.03 -9.45 25.71
N GLY A 148 3.53 -8.23 25.52
CA GLY A 148 3.39 -7.14 26.48
C GLY A 148 3.85 -5.78 25.95
N PRO A 149 3.30 -5.31 24.81
CA PRO A 149 3.80 -4.12 24.14
C PRO A 149 3.75 -2.87 25.03
N ASP A 150 2.66 -2.67 25.77
CA ASP A 150 2.51 -1.54 26.69
C ASP A 150 3.51 -1.56 27.85
N ALA A 151 3.96 -2.75 28.27
CA ALA A 151 4.97 -2.86 29.32
C ALA A 151 6.35 -2.46 28.77
N VAL A 152 6.69 -2.96 27.59
CA VAL A 152 7.92 -2.63 26.85
C VAL A 152 7.99 -1.12 26.60
N LEU A 153 6.97 -0.53 25.97
CA LEU A 153 6.95 0.89 25.64
C LEU A 153 7.03 1.80 26.87
N ARG A 154 6.32 1.46 27.96
CA ARG A 154 6.42 2.22 29.23
C ARG A 154 7.80 2.11 29.89
N ALA A 155 8.44 0.94 29.84
CA ALA A 155 9.80 0.81 30.38
C ALA A 155 10.81 1.62 29.58
N LEU A 156 10.58 1.79 28.28
CA LEU A 156 11.39 2.63 27.39
C LEU A 156 11.05 4.13 27.49
N GLY A 157 10.00 4.50 28.23
CA GLY A 157 9.57 5.89 28.38
C GLY A 157 8.92 6.48 27.13
N LEU A 158 8.40 5.63 26.23
CA LEU A 158 7.76 6.05 24.98
C LEU A 158 6.26 6.30 25.19
N ASP A 159 5.74 7.37 24.57
CA ASP A 159 4.31 7.69 24.63
C ASP A 159 3.48 6.72 23.79
N THR A 160 2.28 6.42 24.25
CA THR A 160 1.31 5.54 23.58
C THR A 160 -0.03 6.21 23.32
N ARG A 161 -0.15 7.52 23.59
CA ARG A 161 -1.41 8.28 23.48
C ARG A 161 -1.83 8.58 22.04
N ALA A 162 -0.88 8.62 21.10
CA ALA A 162 -1.12 8.93 19.69
C ALA A 162 -0.27 8.05 18.75
N ILE A 163 -0.50 6.73 18.78
CA ILE A 163 0.16 5.80 17.86
C ILE A 163 -0.39 6.02 16.45
N GLN A 164 0.47 6.48 15.53
CA GLN A 164 0.13 6.71 14.13
C GLN A 164 0.20 5.39 13.35
N ASP A 165 -0.82 5.12 12.54
CA ASP A 165 -0.79 4.04 11.56
C ASP A 165 0.08 4.45 10.37
N VAL A 166 0.90 3.53 9.86
CA VAL A 166 1.83 3.79 8.74
C VAL A 166 1.75 2.68 7.71
N ASP A 167 1.96 3.02 6.45
CA ASP A 167 2.16 2.04 5.38
C ASP A 167 3.51 1.31 5.54
N ASP A 168 3.54 0.00 5.26
CA ASP A 168 4.75 -0.81 5.42
C ASP A 168 5.89 -0.37 4.49
N ARG A 169 5.60 0.27 3.36
CA ARG A 169 6.65 0.80 2.48
C ARG A 169 7.42 1.93 3.16
N TRP A 170 6.75 2.75 3.97
CA TRP A 170 7.44 3.75 4.80
C TRP A 170 8.31 3.09 5.85
N LEU A 171 7.81 2.06 6.55
CA LEU A 171 8.63 1.30 7.49
C LEU A 171 9.88 0.70 6.80
N ASN A 172 9.72 0.20 5.57
CA ASN A 172 10.78 -0.50 4.84
C ASN A 172 11.99 0.36 4.49
N VAL A 173 11.87 1.70 4.50
CA VAL A 173 13.00 2.61 4.27
C VAL A 173 14.05 2.56 5.38
N PHE A 174 13.64 2.27 6.62
CA PHE A 174 14.53 2.12 7.78
C PHE A 174 15.17 0.75 7.82
N ASP A 175 16.30 0.60 8.49
CA ASP A 175 16.94 -0.70 8.65
C ASP A 175 16.21 -1.58 9.68
N PRO A 176 16.05 -2.90 9.40
CA PRO A 176 15.35 -3.78 10.30
C PRO A 176 16.20 -4.06 11.54
N GLY A 177 15.70 -3.66 12.70
CA GLY A 177 16.28 -3.93 14.00
C GLY A 177 15.66 -5.13 14.72
N THR A 178 16.39 -5.67 15.69
CA THR A 178 15.98 -6.79 16.52
C THR A 178 14.82 -6.39 17.42
N THR A 179 13.81 -7.25 17.55
CA THR A 179 12.61 -7.01 18.37
C THR A 179 12.96 -6.53 19.79
N LEU A 180 12.36 -5.42 20.22
CA LEU A 180 12.45 -4.91 21.60
C LEU A 180 11.59 -5.80 22.50
N ALA A 181 12.27 -6.62 23.30
CA ALA A 181 11.65 -7.60 24.17
C ALA A 181 12.33 -7.64 25.55
N PRO A 182 11.64 -8.05 26.62
CA PRO A 182 12.26 -8.24 27.92
C PRO A 182 13.46 -9.20 27.86
N ILE A 183 14.59 -8.83 28.48
CA ILE A 183 15.78 -9.69 28.50
C ILE A 183 15.56 -10.83 29.50
N ILE A 184 15.56 -12.07 29.00
CA ILE A 184 15.44 -13.28 29.83
C ILE A 184 16.73 -14.10 29.76
N VAL A 185 17.45 -14.15 30.87
CA VAL A 185 18.66 -14.97 31.06
C VAL A 185 18.27 -16.34 31.58
N ARG A 186 18.75 -17.40 30.91
CA ARG A 186 18.58 -18.78 31.38
C ARG A 186 19.40 -19.03 32.65
N ASP A 187 18.84 -19.80 33.58
CA ASP A 187 19.48 -20.14 34.87
C ASP A 187 19.80 -18.90 35.74
N ALA A 188 19.04 -17.81 35.55
CA ALA A 188 19.16 -16.62 36.37
C ALA A 188 19.00 -16.95 37.86
N GLY A 189 19.85 -16.35 38.70
CA GLY A 189 19.88 -16.58 40.15
C GLY A 189 20.77 -17.76 40.59
N THR A 190 21.41 -18.47 39.66
CA THR A 190 22.39 -19.50 40.02
C THR A 190 23.73 -18.86 40.42
N PRO A 191 24.37 -19.28 41.53
CA PRO A 191 25.68 -18.78 41.90
C PRO A 191 26.76 -19.20 40.90
N LEU A 192 27.63 -18.26 40.51
CA LEU A 192 28.81 -18.59 39.71
C LEU A 192 29.83 -19.33 40.60
N ALA A 193 30.41 -20.43 40.11
CA ALA A 193 31.26 -21.31 40.92
C ALA A 193 32.48 -20.63 41.57
N THR A 194 32.89 -19.48 41.05
CA THR A 194 34.10 -18.74 41.44
C THR A 194 33.81 -17.46 42.22
N THR A 195 32.55 -17.03 42.36
CA THR A 195 32.18 -15.76 43.01
C THR A 195 30.87 -15.88 43.81
N SER A 196 30.52 -14.86 44.60
CA SER A 196 29.19 -14.77 45.23
C SER A 196 28.13 -14.14 44.32
N LEU A 197 28.47 -13.88 43.05
CA LEU A 197 27.58 -13.24 42.09
C LEU A 197 26.66 -14.27 41.44
N LEU A 198 25.48 -13.82 41.02
CA LEU A 198 24.47 -14.68 40.43
C LEU A 198 24.42 -14.48 38.91
N VAL A 199 24.27 -15.57 38.17
CA VAL A 199 23.99 -15.52 36.72
C VAL A 199 22.74 -14.68 36.49
N GLY A 200 22.78 -13.79 35.49
CA GLY A 200 21.69 -12.85 35.17
C GLY A 200 21.62 -11.62 36.06
N GLN A 201 22.54 -11.43 37.01
CA GLN A 201 22.60 -10.24 37.84
C GLN A 201 23.20 -9.06 37.06
N ALA A 202 22.58 -7.89 37.15
CA ALA A 202 23.16 -6.64 36.65
C ALA A 202 24.16 -6.08 37.69
N LEU A 203 25.32 -5.63 37.22
CA LEU A 203 26.44 -5.16 38.03
C LEU A 203 26.80 -3.73 37.63
N HIS A 204 27.08 -2.89 38.62
CA HIS A 204 27.58 -1.53 38.44
C HIS A 204 28.92 -1.41 39.17
N PRO A 205 30.05 -1.25 38.46
CA PRO A 205 31.36 -1.10 39.11
C PRO A 205 31.45 0.19 39.92
N ASN A 206 31.91 0.10 41.17
CA ASN A 206 32.07 1.29 42.01
C ASN A 206 33.04 2.30 41.36
N GLY A 207 32.56 3.51 41.15
CA GLY A 207 33.32 4.61 40.54
C GLY A 207 33.19 4.72 39.02
N SER A 208 32.40 3.86 38.36
CA SER A 208 32.00 4.05 36.97
C SER A 208 30.84 5.06 36.86
N PRO A 209 30.57 5.63 35.66
CA PRO A 209 29.34 6.34 35.35
C PRO A 209 28.09 5.52 35.70
N ALA A 210 27.02 6.20 36.12
CA ALA A 210 25.81 5.54 36.64
C ALA A 210 25.09 4.66 35.62
N ASP A 211 25.29 4.90 34.33
CA ASP A 211 24.77 4.16 33.18
C ASP A 211 25.69 3.03 32.71
N GLU A 212 26.93 2.95 33.20
CA GLU A 212 27.86 1.88 32.89
C GLU A 212 27.54 0.63 33.70
N ARG A 213 26.74 -0.28 33.10
CA ARG A 213 26.27 -1.51 33.74
C ARG A 213 26.62 -2.73 32.91
N TYR A 214 26.74 -3.86 33.58
CA TYR A 214 27.05 -5.14 32.94
C TYR A 214 26.07 -6.22 33.39
N LEU A 215 25.65 -7.08 32.47
CA LEU A 215 24.91 -8.30 32.74
C LEU A 215 25.88 -9.47 32.88
N LEU A 216 25.85 -10.16 34.03
CA LEU A 216 26.62 -11.37 34.21
C LEU A 216 25.98 -12.55 33.47
N GLN A 217 26.68 -13.12 32.49
CA GLN A 217 26.24 -14.28 31.72
C GLN A 217 26.59 -15.60 32.41
N ALA A 218 25.95 -16.68 31.95
CA ALA A 218 26.12 -18.03 32.53
C ALA A 218 27.54 -18.60 32.34
N ASP A 219 28.26 -18.14 31.32
CA ASP A 219 29.66 -18.53 31.05
C ASP A 219 30.68 -17.72 31.88
N GLY A 220 30.21 -16.81 32.74
CA GLY A 220 31.04 -15.93 33.55
C GLY A 220 31.53 -14.67 32.82
N SER A 221 31.01 -14.38 31.63
CA SER A 221 31.31 -13.15 30.92
C SER A 221 30.39 -11.98 31.32
N LEU A 222 30.90 -10.75 31.17
CA LEU A 222 30.19 -9.50 31.44
C LEU A 222 29.78 -8.84 30.13
N ALA A 223 28.48 -8.84 29.83
CA ALA A 223 27.93 -8.16 28.66
C ALA A 223 27.49 -6.74 29.04
N PRO A 224 27.97 -5.68 28.36
CA PRO A 224 27.53 -4.32 28.68
C PRO A 224 26.03 -4.15 28.44
N LEU A 225 25.36 -3.43 29.33
CA LEU A 225 23.92 -3.10 29.27
C LEU A 225 23.76 -1.63 28.90
N SER A 226 23.19 -1.34 27.73
CA SER A 226 22.74 0.02 27.41
C SER A 226 21.57 0.46 28.31
N PRO A 227 21.23 1.76 28.39
CA PRO A 227 20.04 2.23 29.11
C PRO A 227 18.73 1.57 28.64
N VAL A 228 18.57 1.35 27.33
CA VAL A 228 17.43 0.60 26.75
C VAL A 228 17.46 -0.86 27.18
N ALA A 229 18.60 -1.53 27.02
CA ALA A 229 18.76 -2.92 27.42
C ALA A 229 18.52 -3.12 28.93
N TYR A 230 18.97 -2.19 29.77
CA TYR A 230 18.73 -2.21 31.22
C TYR A 230 17.24 -2.05 31.56
N SER A 231 16.52 -1.18 30.85
CA SER A 231 15.07 -1.01 31.04
C SER A 231 14.30 -2.29 30.68
N LEU A 232 14.68 -2.95 29.58
CA LEU A 232 14.11 -4.24 29.18
C LEU A 232 14.57 -5.41 30.06
N TYR A 233 15.77 -5.33 30.63
CA TYR A 233 16.24 -6.24 31.67
C TYR A 233 15.37 -6.15 32.93
N MET A 234 15.03 -4.93 33.37
CA MET A 234 14.17 -4.73 34.55
C MET A 234 12.75 -5.29 34.37
N LEU A 235 12.24 -5.34 33.13
CA LEU A 235 11.00 -6.06 32.81
C LEU A 235 11.17 -7.58 32.80
N GLY A 236 12.34 -8.06 32.38
CA GLY A 236 12.68 -9.48 32.28
C GLY A 236 13.33 -10.02 33.55
N THR A 237 14.56 -10.53 33.44
CA THR A 237 15.31 -11.14 34.55
C THR A 237 15.49 -10.24 35.77
N GLY A 238 15.61 -8.92 35.57
CA GLY A 238 15.73 -7.94 36.65
C GLY A 238 14.47 -7.85 37.53
N SER A 239 13.30 -8.24 37.04
CA SER A 239 12.08 -8.34 37.87
C SER A 239 12.22 -9.37 39.00
N GLN A 240 13.09 -10.38 38.82
CA GLN A 240 13.36 -11.44 39.78
C GLN A 240 14.58 -11.14 40.64
N LEU A 241 15.65 -10.59 40.04
CA LEU A 241 16.94 -10.39 40.70
C LEU A 241 17.15 -8.98 41.26
N GLY A 242 16.30 -8.03 40.89
CA GLY A 242 16.38 -6.63 41.33
C GLY A 242 17.26 -5.75 40.43
N PRO A 243 17.49 -4.49 40.86
CA PRO A 243 18.31 -3.53 40.12
C PRO A 243 19.79 -3.91 40.14
N ALA A 244 20.60 -3.18 39.35
CA ALA A 244 22.04 -3.36 39.34
C ALA A 244 22.65 -3.21 40.75
N VAL A 245 23.59 -4.09 41.08
CA VAL A 245 24.30 -4.11 42.37
C VAL A 245 25.67 -3.48 42.22
N ASP A 246 26.01 -2.58 43.15
CA ASP A 246 27.32 -1.97 43.24
C ASP A 246 28.38 -3.01 43.65
N VAL A 247 29.41 -3.18 42.81
CA VAL A 247 30.51 -4.14 43.04
C VAL A 247 31.86 -3.44 43.05
N ALA A 248 32.79 -3.90 43.89
CA ALA A 248 34.16 -3.39 43.81
C ALA A 248 34.83 -3.92 42.53
N PRO A 249 35.62 -3.12 41.80
CA PRO A 249 36.32 -3.59 40.59
C PRO A 249 37.17 -4.86 40.80
N GLY A 250 37.69 -5.07 42.02
CA GLY A 250 38.43 -6.29 42.38
C GLY A 250 37.59 -7.56 42.41
N ASP A 251 36.28 -7.46 42.69
CA ASP A 251 35.36 -8.60 42.79
C ASP A 251 34.99 -9.17 41.41
N ILE A 252 35.14 -8.35 40.36
CA ILE A 252 34.85 -8.72 38.96
C ILE A 252 36.11 -8.84 38.09
N ALA A 253 37.31 -8.60 38.64
CA ALA A 253 38.56 -8.57 37.89
C ALA A 253 38.93 -9.91 37.21
N GLY A 254 38.38 -11.03 37.70
CA GLY A 254 38.59 -12.37 37.13
C GLY A 254 37.59 -12.78 36.05
N LEU A 255 36.59 -11.93 35.74
CA LEU A 255 35.56 -12.21 34.75
C LEU A 255 36.00 -11.66 33.38
N SER A 256 35.62 -12.35 32.31
CA SER A 256 35.88 -11.89 30.94
C SER A 256 34.80 -10.91 30.49
N ASN A 257 35.14 -9.99 29.58
CA ASN A 257 34.11 -9.19 28.90
C ASN A 257 33.50 -9.99 27.76
N ALA A 258 32.18 -9.93 27.60
CA ALA A 258 31.52 -10.46 26.43
C ALA A 258 31.85 -9.59 25.21
N GLY A 259 31.88 -10.20 24.02
CA GLY A 259 32.12 -9.48 22.76
C GLY A 259 30.92 -8.69 22.24
N ALA A 260 29.75 -8.80 22.88
CA ALA A 260 28.50 -8.20 22.45
C ALA A 260 27.75 -7.55 23.61
N LEU A 261 26.89 -6.58 23.29
CA LEU A 261 25.94 -5.99 24.24
C LEU A 261 24.91 -7.03 24.68
N ALA A 262 24.35 -6.85 25.88
CA ALA A 262 23.22 -7.63 26.33
C ALA A 262 21.93 -7.17 25.63
N GLY A 263 21.16 -8.13 25.08
CA GLY A 263 19.94 -7.86 24.31
C GLY A 263 20.16 -7.99 22.80
N GLY A 264 19.38 -7.26 22.01
CA GLY A 264 19.61 -7.14 20.57
C GLY A 264 20.88 -6.37 20.27
N ALA A 265 21.68 -6.83 19.30
CA ALA A 265 22.99 -6.24 19.00
C ALA A 265 22.91 -4.83 18.39
N ASP A 266 21.75 -4.51 17.82
CA ASP A 266 21.39 -3.28 17.12
C ASP A 266 20.48 -2.36 17.96
N TRP A 267 20.18 -2.73 19.21
CA TRP A 267 19.33 -1.92 20.06
C TRP A 267 20.00 -0.56 20.38
N PRO A 268 19.20 0.51 20.54
CA PRO A 268 19.73 1.83 20.87
C PRO A 268 20.60 1.81 22.14
N THR A 269 21.74 2.50 22.07
CA THR A 269 22.71 2.56 23.16
C THR A 269 22.45 3.71 24.14
N THR A 270 21.50 4.59 23.83
CA THR A 270 21.07 5.73 24.65
C THR A 270 19.59 5.59 25.02
N THR A 271 19.11 6.44 25.93
CA THR A 271 17.68 6.44 26.31
C THR A 271 16.86 7.03 25.17
N LEU A 272 15.74 6.38 24.82
CA LEU A 272 14.83 6.88 23.81
C LEU A 272 13.96 8.02 24.37
N THR A 273 13.71 9.03 23.55
CA THR A 273 12.82 10.14 23.88
C THR A 273 11.70 10.17 22.84
N SER A 274 10.44 10.20 23.28
CA SER A 274 9.30 10.29 22.36
C SER A 274 9.35 11.58 21.56
N LEU A 275 8.98 11.52 20.28
CA LEU A 275 8.71 12.73 19.49
C LEU A 275 7.54 13.53 20.07
N ASP A 276 7.54 14.83 19.79
CA ASP A 276 6.43 15.74 20.13
C ASP A 276 5.18 15.42 19.28
N ASP A 277 4.00 15.40 19.91
CA ASP A 277 2.71 15.06 19.27
C ASP A 277 2.28 16.03 18.14
N ASP A 278 2.97 17.17 18.00
CA ASP A 278 2.67 18.22 17.02
C ASP A 278 3.52 18.15 15.75
N ALA A 279 4.48 17.21 15.69
CA ALA A 279 5.31 16.98 14.53
C ALA A 279 4.70 15.90 13.60
N THR A 280 4.83 16.10 12.29
CA THR A 280 4.56 15.03 11.33
C THR A 280 5.84 14.20 11.18
N VAL A 281 5.69 12.88 11.30
CA VAL A 281 6.84 11.96 11.21
C VAL A 281 7.22 11.69 9.77
N CYS A 282 8.52 11.70 9.53
CA CYS A 282 9.12 11.50 8.21
C CYS A 282 10.33 10.56 8.30
N ALA A 283 10.69 9.98 7.17
CA ALA A 283 12.04 9.48 6.92
C ALA A 283 12.76 10.50 6.06
N LEU A 284 14.07 10.66 6.25
CA LEU A 284 14.94 11.47 5.41
C LEU A 284 16.02 10.56 4.80
N SER A 285 16.21 10.61 3.49
CA SER A 285 17.33 9.94 2.84
C SER A 285 18.60 10.76 3.02
N ALA A 286 19.69 10.09 3.37
CA ALA A 286 20.98 10.71 3.57
C ALA A 286 22.08 9.89 2.92
N ASP A 287 23.20 10.53 2.61
CA ASP A 287 24.37 9.92 2.01
C ASP A 287 25.66 10.64 2.43
N ASP A 288 26.79 9.96 2.28
CA ASP A 288 28.14 10.53 2.48
C ASP A 288 28.98 10.54 1.19
N GLY A 289 28.33 10.36 0.03
CA GLY A 289 28.96 10.17 -1.28
C GLY A 289 29.45 8.75 -1.55
N ASN A 290 29.40 7.82 -0.59
CA ASN A 290 29.81 6.43 -0.79
C ASN A 290 28.77 5.42 -0.25
N GLN A 291 28.05 5.79 0.80
CA GLN A 291 26.96 5.03 1.39
C GLN A 291 25.71 5.89 1.51
N THR A 292 24.57 5.24 1.64
CA THR A 292 23.28 5.89 1.80
C THR A 292 22.45 5.15 2.85
N TRP A 293 21.67 5.90 3.62
CA TRP A 293 20.80 5.40 4.67
C TRP A 293 19.52 6.22 4.76
N SER A 294 18.58 5.75 5.57
CA SER A 294 17.40 6.52 5.95
C SER A 294 17.48 6.84 7.43
N GLU A 295 17.08 8.05 7.83
CA GLU A 295 17.01 8.43 9.24
C GLU A 295 15.66 9.06 9.58
N LEU A 296 15.26 8.91 10.85
CA LEU A 296 14.03 9.49 11.36
C LEU A 296 14.11 11.01 11.31
N ALA A 297 13.08 11.63 10.75
CA ALA A 297 12.98 13.06 10.58
C ALA A 297 11.57 13.53 10.91
N THR A 298 11.42 14.85 11.02
CA THR A 298 10.14 15.49 11.29
C THR A 298 9.97 16.75 10.46
N ILE A 299 8.73 17.08 10.16
CA ILE A 299 8.34 18.42 9.71
C ILE A 299 7.41 19.03 10.74
N ALA A 300 7.54 20.34 10.96
CA ALA A 300 6.52 21.09 11.67
C ALA A 300 5.21 20.95 10.90
N ARG A 301 4.11 20.53 11.56
CA ARG A 301 2.83 20.22 10.91
C ARG A 301 2.49 21.30 9.86
N PRO A 302 2.43 20.96 8.57
CA PRO A 302 1.83 21.87 7.60
C PRO A 302 0.37 22.11 8.01
N GLY A 303 -0.21 23.24 7.58
CA GLY A 303 -1.63 23.49 7.74
C GLY A 303 -2.47 22.37 7.09
N THR A 304 -3.80 22.48 7.19
CA THR A 304 -4.81 21.51 6.74
C THR A 304 -4.83 21.16 5.22
N GLU A 305 -3.72 21.30 4.50
CA GLU A 305 -3.56 20.89 3.11
C GLU A 305 -3.09 19.43 3.04
N ALA A 306 -3.81 18.61 2.28
CA ALA A 306 -3.42 17.22 2.03
C ALA A 306 -2.09 17.17 1.28
N LEU A 307 -1.16 16.34 1.74
CA LEU A 307 0.12 16.16 1.07
C LEU A 307 -0.09 15.41 -0.26
N PRO A 308 0.50 15.85 -1.38
CA PRO A 308 0.48 15.09 -2.63
C PRO A 308 1.22 13.76 -2.46
N TYR A 309 0.82 12.71 -3.20
CA TYR A 309 1.41 11.36 -3.09
C TYR A 309 2.92 11.37 -3.37
N VAL A 310 3.35 12.03 -4.45
CA VAL A 310 4.76 12.35 -4.70
C VAL A 310 4.85 13.80 -5.19
N SER A 311 5.84 14.54 -4.73
CA SER A 311 6.13 15.91 -5.16
C SER A 311 7.61 16.07 -5.45
N VAL A 312 7.91 16.60 -6.63
CA VAL A 312 9.26 17.01 -7.03
C VAL A 312 9.27 18.52 -7.22
N GLU A 313 10.26 19.21 -6.68
CA GLU A 313 10.41 20.65 -6.85
C GLU A 313 10.43 21.02 -8.34
N ALA A 314 9.69 22.05 -8.73
CA ALA A 314 9.53 22.41 -10.13
C ALA A 314 10.89 22.64 -10.82
N GLY A 315 11.07 22.02 -11.99
CA GLY A 315 12.33 22.08 -12.74
C GLY A 315 13.39 21.07 -12.31
N HIS A 316 13.18 20.36 -11.20
CA HIS A 316 14.10 19.37 -10.67
C HIS A 316 13.65 17.95 -11.04
N GLY A 317 14.54 17.00 -10.75
CA GLY A 317 14.31 15.57 -10.80
C GLY A 317 15.45 14.87 -10.07
N ALA A 318 15.69 13.59 -10.35
CA ALA A 318 16.83 12.91 -9.77
C ALA A 318 17.40 11.86 -10.73
N LEU A 319 18.70 11.63 -10.65
CA LEU A 319 19.35 10.46 -11.24
C LEU A 319 20.06 9.77 -10.08
N VAL A 320 19.58 8.59 -9.70
CA VAL A 320 20.04 7.93 -8.47
C VAL A 320 20.30 6.47 -8.69
N ARG A 321 21.35 5.98 -8.03
CA ARG A 321 21.62 4.55 -7.91
C ARG A 321 20.96 4.06 -6.62
N ALA A 322 19.97 3.20 -6.81
CA ALA A 322 19.23 2.53 -5.75
C ALA A 322 20.06 1.38 -5.20
N VAL A 323 20.58 1.53 -3.97
CA VAL A 323 21.50 0.57 -3.36
C VAL A 323 20.70 -0.36 -2.43
N GLY A 324 20.78 -1.67 -2.69
CA GLY A 324 20.21 -2.69 -1.79
C GLY A 324 20.97 -2.82 -0.47
N ARG A 325 20.46 -3.64 0.45
CA ARG A 325 21.12 -3.90 1.75
C ARG A 325 22.15 -5.03 1.64
N GLY A 326 23.33 -4.84 2.25
CA GLY A 326 24.37 -5.87 2.44
C GLY A 326 25.54 -5.81 1.45
N GLU A 327 26.61 -6.56 1.75
CA GLU A 327 27.90 -6.50 1.03
C GLU A 327 27.87 -6.99 -0.44
N ALA A 328 26.76 -7.61 -0.88
CA ALA A 328 26.53 -8.07 -2.25
C ALA A 328 25.27 -7.46 -2.89
N ALA A 329 24.81 -6.31 -2.36
CA ALA A 329 23.61 -5.65 -2.84
C ALA A 329 23.73 -5.27 -4.31
N ALA A 330 22.74 -5.71 -5.11
CA ALA A 330 22.56 -5.18 -6.44
C ALA A 330 22.23 -3.69 -6.34
N SER A 331 22.75 -2.92 -7.28
CA SER A 331 22.43 -1.51 -7.44
C SER A 331 21.86 -1.29 -8.83
N GLU A 332 20.79 -0.52 -8.91
CA GLU A 332 20.11 -0.21 -10.15
C GLU A 332 20.00 1.31 -10.31
N LEU A 333 20.17 1.80 -11.53
CA LEU A 333 20.12 3.22 -11.83
C LEU A 333 18.70 3.63 -12.21
N TYR A 334 18.21 4.72 -11.63
CA TYR A 334 16.88 5.26 -11.89
C TYR A 334 16.94 6.75 -12.19
N LEU A 335 16.21 7.18 -13.21
CA LEU A 335 15.88 8.57 -13.45
C LEU A 335 14.49 8.85 -12.85
N VAL A 336 14.37 9.85 -12.00
CA VAL A 336 13.10 10.36 -11.50
C VAL A 336 12.79 11.69 -12.18
N ASP A 337 11.65 11.76 -12.87
CA ASP A 337 11.24 12.98 -13.57
C ASP A 337 10.49 13.96 -12.64
N ALA A 338 10.07 15.10 -13.19
CA ALA A 338 9.34 16.13 -12.45
C ALA A 338 7.94 15.68 -11.98
N THR A 339 7.43 14.55 -12.46
CA THR A 339 6.17 13.96 -11.98
C THR A 339 6.38 13.06 -10.77
N GLY A 340 7.63 12.73 -10.45
CA GLY A 340 7.99 11.77 -9.40
C GLY A 340 7.96 10.32 -9.87
N THR A 341 7.92 10.06 -11.17
CA THR A 341 7.96 8.70 -11.73
C THR A 341 9.41 8.25 -11.88
N ALA A 342 9.74 7.06 -11.38
CA ALA A 342 11.06 6.44 -11.47
C ALA A 342 11.18 5.54 -12.72
N PHE A 343 12.11 5.86 -13.60
CA PHE A 343 12.39 5.12 -14.83
C PHE A 343 13.71 4.36 -14.67
N PRO A 344 13.72 3.01 -14.75
CA PRO A 344 14.96 2.24 -14.73
C PRO A 344 15.86 2.67 -15.90
N VAL A 345 17.17 2.80 -15.66
CA VAL A 345 18.16 3.20 -16.67
C VAL A 345 19.24 2.13 -16.74
N THR A 346 19.70 1.80 -17.95
CA THR A 346 20.88 0.94 -18.10
C THR A 346 22.10 1.64 -17.48
N ASP A 347 22.70 1.01 -16.46
CA ASP A 347 23.84 1.56 -15.70
C ASP A 347 25.15 1.40 -16.50
N ASP A 348 25.28 2.18 -17.57
CA ASP A 348 26.50 2.33 -18.35
C ASP A 348 26.75 3.79 -18.73
N ALA A 349 28.03 4.17 -18.79
CA ALA A 349 28.46 5.56 -18.96
C ALA A 349 27.97 6.19 -20.28
N GLU A 350 27.77 5.41 -21.34
CA GLU A 350 27.28 5.96 -22.61
C GLU A 350 25.78 6.25 -22.54
N THR A 351 24.97 5.36 -21.94
CA THR A 351 23.53 5.61 -21.72
C THR A 351 23.30 6.85 -20.85
N VAL A 352 24.06 7.00 -19.76
CA VAL A 352 24.04 8.19 -18.89
C VAL A 352 24.40 9.45 -19.67
N ALA A 353 25.50 9.41 -20.45
CA ALA A 353 25.94 10.53 -21.27
C ALA A 353 24.93 10.90 -22.37
N ARG A 354 24.22 9.93 -22.94
CA ARG A 354 23.16 10.18 -23.94
C ARG A 354 21.99 10.94 -23.36
N LEU A 355 21.58 10.60 -22.13
CA LEU A 355 20.57 11.35 -21.40
C LEU A 355 21.02 12.78 -21.06
N GLY A 356 22.33 13.03 -21.10
CA GLY A 356 22.93 14.35 -20.92
C GLY A 356 23.51 14.55 -19.52
N TYR A 357 23.81 13.46 -18.81
CA TYR A 357 24.33 13.47 -17.46
C TYR A 357 25.76 12.94 -17.40
N ALA A 358 26.44 13.20 -16.29
CA ALA A 358 27.74 12.65 -15.94
C ALA A 358 27.64 11.71 -14.72
N GLU A 359 28.59 10.80 -14.58
CA GLU A 359 28.62 9.81 -13.48
C GLU A 359 28.69 10.46 -12.08
N ASP A 360 29.29 11.65 -11.97
CA ASP A 360 29.38 12.41 -10.71
C ASP A 360 28.08 13.15 -10.35
N GLU A 361 27.10 13.16 -11.25
CA GLU A 361 25.75 13.69 -10.99
C GLU A 361 24.79 12.62 -10.46
N ILE A 362 25.22 11.35 -10.40
CA ILE A 362 24.41 10.24 -9.90
C ILE A 362 24.41 10.24 -8.36
N GLY A 363 23.24 10.49 -7.77
CA GLY A 363 23.02 10.37 -6.34
C GLY A 363 22.89 8.93 -5.85
N LEU A 364 22.89 8.74 -4.54
CA LEU A 364 22.69 7.44 -3.90
C LEU A 364 21.44 7.49 -3.03
N VAL A 365 20.57 6.50 -3.18
CA VAL A 365 19.42 6.31 -2.29
C VAL A 365 19.28 4.83 -1.92
N PRO A 366 18.74 4.49 -0.74
CA PRO A 366 18.42 3.10 -0.43
C PRO A 366 17.32 2.61 -1.37
N ALA A 367 17.42 1.36 -1.84
CA ALA A 367 16.48 0.82 -2.83
C ALA A 367 14.99 0.86 -2.40
N ALA A 368 14.73 0.82 -1.09
CA ALA A 368 13.39 0.97 -0.54
C ALA A 368 12.71 2.31 -0.88
N TRP A 369 13.47 3.37 -1.19
CA TRP A 369 12.91 4.66 -1.59
C TRP A 369 12.29 4.63 -2.98
N ILE A 370 12.83 3.85 -3.92
CA ILE A 370 12.25 3.69 -5.26
C ILE A 370 10.88 3.01 -5.17
N ALA A 371 10.67 2.09 -4.22
CA ALA A 371 9.38 1.43 -4.00
C ALA A 371 8.26 2.37 -3.51
N LEU A 372 8.60 3.60 -3.10
CA LEU A 372 7.62 4.63 -2.77
C LEU A 372 7.13 5.41 -4.00
N LEU A 373 7.82 5.30 -5.14
CA LEU A 373 7.54 6.04 -6.36
C LEU A 373 6.76 5.20 -7.38
N PRO A 374 5.93 5.82 -8.25
CA PRO A 374 5.46 5.19 -9.47
C PRO A 374 6.65 4.77 -10.36
N VAL A 375 6.53 3.65 -11.07
CA VAL A 375 7.60 3.14 -11.96
C VAL A 375 7.18 3.28 -13.42
N GLY A 376 8.07 3.84 -14.24
CA GLY A 376 7.92 3.98 -15.68
C GLY A 376 8.71 2.94 -16.49
N PRO A 377 8.65 2.99 -17.83
CA PRO A 377 9.41 2.10 -18.71
C PRO A 377 10.93 2.24 -18.53
N GLY A 378 11.66 1.17 -18.85
CA GLY A 378 13.12 1.18 -18.87
C GLY A 378 13.69 2.06 -19.99
N LEU A 379 14.72 2.84 -19.65
CA LEU A 379 15.42 3.76 -20.54
C LEU A 379 16.73 3.13 -21.01
N SER A 380 16.72 2.67 -22.26
CA SER A 380 17.91 2.16 -22.94
C SER A 380 17.94 2.58 -24.40
N ALA A 381 19.12 2.52 -25.02
CA ALA A 381 19.29 2.77 -26.44
C ALA A 381 18.55 1.73 -27.28
N GLU A 382 18.56 0.47 -26.84
CA GLU A 382 17.89 -0.65 -27.49
C GLU A 382 16.38 -0.47 -27.48
N ALA A 383 15.81 -0.05 -26.34
CA ALA A 383 14.41 0.31 -26.25
C ALA A 383 14.13 1.48 -27.20
N ALA A 384 14.87 2.59 -27.11
CA ALA A 384 14.64 3.75 -27.97
C ALA A 384 14.77 3.48 -29.48
N ALA A 385 15.56 2.48 -29.89
CA ALA A 385 15.74 2.07 -31.29
C ALA A 385 14.55 1.33 -31.90
N GLN A 386 13.66 0.81 -31.08
CA GLN A 386 12.47 0.11 -31.52
C GLN A 386 11.37 1.11 -31.88
N SER A 387 10.50 0.77 -32.84
CA SER A 387 9.32 1.60 -33.11
C SER A 387 8.43 1.66 -31.87
N PRO A 388 7.66 2.72 -31.59
CA PRO A 388 6.67 2.69 -30.53
C PRO A 388 5.66 1.56 -30.78
N ALA A 389 5.31 1.35 -32.05
CA ALA A 389 4.54 0.20 -32.54
C ALA A 389 5.34 -1.11 -32.64
N THR A 390 6.64 -1.13 -32.29
CA THR A 390 7.52 -2.32 -32.17
C THR A 390 8.15 -2.34 -30.76
N GLN A 391 7.67 -1.56 -29.81
CA GLN A 391 7.98 -1.60 -28.39
C GLN A 391 6.71 -1.99 -27.66
N ALA A 392 5.59 -1.33 -28.03
CA ALA A 392 4.29 -1.98 -28.02
C ALA A 392 4.44 -3.33 -28.70
N ALA A 393 5.00 -3.42 -29.91
CA ALA A 393 5.22 -4.68 -30.62
C ALA A 393 6.59 -5.39 -30.54
N ALA A 394 7.50 -5.09 -29.62
CA ALA A 394 8.53 -6.08 -29.22
C ALA A 394 8.14 -6.71 -27.89
N MET A 395 7.24 -6.05 -27.16
CA MET A 395 6.37 -6.67 -26.17
C MET A 395 5.06 -7.23 -26.80
N SER A 396 4.73 -6.91 -28.08
CA SER A 396 3.50 -7.34 -28.78
C SER A 396 3.62 -8.00 -30.17
N THR A 397 4.75 -8.00 -30.91
CA THR A 397 4.83 -8.77 -32.18
C THR A 397 5.05 -10.26 -31.95
N ASP A 398 5.51 -10.64 -30.76
CA ASP A 398 5.64 -12.06 -30.41
C ASP A 398 4.39 -12.59 -29.69
N ALA A 399 3.37 -11.79 -29.34
CA ALA A 399 2.26 -12.28 -28.51
C ALA A 399 1.02 -12.67 -29.33
N ASP A 400 0.52 -11.79 -30.22
CA ASP A 400 -0.71 -12.11 -30.97
C ASP A 400 -0.46 -13.12 -32.10
N ALA A 401 0.78 -13.21 -32.60
CA ALA A 401 1.20 -14.27 -33.53
C ALA A 401 1.62 -15.57 -32.81
N ALA A 402 2.02 -15.54 -31.52
CA ALA A 402 2.43 -16.75 -30.79
C ALA A 402 1.31 -17.47 -30.05
N CYS A 403 0.15 -16.84 -29.77
CA CYS A 403 -0.98 -17.60 -29.21
C CYS A 403 -1.54 -18.67 -30.19
N THR A 404 -1.12 -18.65 -31.46
CA THR A 404 -1.55 -19.60 -32.52
C THR A 404 -0.45 -20.55 -33.02
N GLY A 405 0.79 -20.42 -32.54
CA GLY A 405 1.90 -21.32 -32.88
C GLY A 405 1.78 -22.69 -32.20
N THR A 406 2.52 -23.72 -32.65
CA THR A 406 2.44 -25.09 -32.08
C THR A 406 3.50 -25.42 -31.01
N ASP A 407 4.50 -24.57 -30.79
CA ASP A 407 5.56 -24.80 -29.79
C ASP A 407 5.11 -24.37 -28.38
N ALA A 408 5.49 -25.11 -27.34
CA ALA A 408 5.18 -24.77 -25.95
C ALA A 408 5.94 -23.50 -25.55
N LEU A 409 5.20 -22.47 -25.15
CA LEU A 409 5.72 -21.20 -24.64
C LEU A 409 5.38 -21.13 -23.15
N TRP A 410 6.41 -21.15 -22.30
CA TRP A 410 6.28 -20.90 -20.87
C TRP A 410 6.94 -19.55 -20.58
N ILE A 411 6.23 -18.67 -19.89
CA ILE A 411 6.70 -17.33 -19.57
C ILE A 411 6.99 -17.30 -18.07
N ASP A 412 8.25 -17.10 -17.69
CA ASP A 412 8.70 -17.20 -16.30
C ASP A 412 8.31 -16.00 -15.41
N GLN A 413 7.81 -14.93 -16.01
CA GLN A 413 7.34 -13.73 -15.31
C GLN A 413 5.94 -13.94 -14.74
N GLN A 414 5.67 -13.34 -13.58
CA GLN A 414 4.31 -13.29 -13.05
C GLN A 414 3.44 -12.31 -13.83
N PRO A 415 2.10 -12.54 -13.90
CA PRO A 415 1.20 -11.59 -14.53
C PRO A 415 1.26 -10.21 -13.86
N THR A 416 1.56 -9.17 -14.63
CA THR A 416 1.71 -7.79 -14.15
C THR A 416 0.45 -7.25 -13.45
N ALA A 417 -0.73 -7.70 -13.90
CA ALA A 417 -2.01 -7.41 -13.27
C ALA A 417 -2.08 -7.84 -11.79
N LEU A 418 -1.35 -8.89 -11.38
CA LEU A 418 -1.28 -9.30 -9.99
C LEU A 418 -0.64 -8.23 -9.11
N ALA A 419 0.37 -7.50 -9.60
CA ALA A 419 0.97 -6.40 -8.83
C ALA A 419 -0.06 -5.29 -8.51
N MET A 420 -1.01 -5.04 -9.41
CA MET A 420 -2.10 -4.07 -9.19
C MET A 420 -3.14 -4.56 -8.18
N LEU A 421 -3.36 -5.87 -8.11
CA LEU A 421 -4.39 -6.53 -7.29
C LEU A 421 -3.86 -7.05 -5.94
N GLN A 422 -2.55 -6.96 -5.70
CA GLN A 422 -1.88 -7.29 -4.44
C GLN A 422 -2.28 -8.67 -3.86
N PRO A 423 -2.20 -9.76 -4.64
CA PRO A 423 -2.73 -11.07 -4.26
C PRO A 423 -2.07 -11.63 -3.00
N ASP A 424 -0.79 -11.33 -2.73
CA ASP A 424 -0.07 -11.85 -1.57
C ASP A 424 -0.77 -11.54 -0.25
N ARG A 425 -1.37 -10.35 -0.13
CA ARG A 425 -2.15 -9.94 1.04
C ARG A 425 -3.43 -10.75 1.16
N ALA A 426 -4.13 -10.97 0.04
CA ALA A 426 -5.35 -11.77 0.02
C ALA A 426 -5.05 -13.26 0.29
N TRP A 427 -3.99 -13.81 -0.32
CA TRP A 427 -3.54 -15.19 -0.20
C TRP A 427 -3.05 -15.56 1.20
N ALA A 428 -2.61 -14.57 1.99
CA ALA A 428 -2.36 -14.77 3.42
C ALA A 428 -3.64 -15.10 4.22
N VAL A 429 -4.82 -14.74 3.70
CA VAL A 429 -6.13 -15.04 4.31
C VAL A 429 -6.80 -16.24 3.62
N THR A 430 -6.92 -16.21 2.29
CA THR A 430 -7.48 -17.30 1.48
C THR A 430 -6.97 -17.25 0.05
N GLN A 431 -6.91 -18.42 -0.59
CA GLN A 431 -6.61 -18.57 -2.01
C GLN A 431 -7.83 -19.01 -2.84
N GLY A 432 -9.04 -18.93 -2.27
CA GLY A 432 -10.30 -19.26 -2.97
C GLY A 432 -10.78 -20.71 -2.78
N ALA A 433 -10.23 -21.44 -1.81
CA ALA A 433 -10.62 -22.83 -1.55
C ALA A 433 -12.12 -22.95 -1.24
N GLY A 434 -12.76 -24.00 -1.78
CA GLY A 434 -14.18 -24.30 -1.56
C GLY A 434 -15.15 -23.53 -2.46
N VAL A 435 -14.64 -22.62 -3.30
CA VAL A 435 -15.44 -21.87 -4.27
C VAL A 435 -15.34 -22.49 -5.66
N LEU A 436 -16.49 -22.71 -6.27
CA LEU A 436 -16.68 -23.13 -7.66
C LEU A 436 -17.04 -21.89 -8.49
N VAL A 437 -16.19 -21.57 -9.45
CA VAL A 437 -16.36 -20.46 -10.40
C VAL A 437 -16.74 -21.06 -11.76
N ALA A 438 -17.89 -20.70 -12.30
CA ALA A 438 -18.27 -21.08 -13.65
C ALA A 438 -17.75 -20.07 -14.67
N VAL A 439 -17.13 -20.55 -15.74
CA VAL A 439 -16.74 -19.75 -16.90
C VAL A 439 -17.73 -20.06 -18.02
N VAL A 440 -18.66 -19.13 -18.26
CA VAL A 440 -19.70 -19.23 -19.30
C VAL A 440 -19.18 -18.56 -20.58
N ASP A 441 -18.45 -19.32 -21.39
CA ASP A 441 -17.64 -18.80 -22.51
C ASP A 441 -17.42 -19.87 -23.61
N SER A 442 -16.28 -19.87 -24.31
CA SER A 442 -15.97 -20.76 -25.44
C SER A 442 -15.58 -22.20 -25.08
N GLY A 443 -15.51 -22.50 -23.78
CA GLY A 443 -14.98 -23.76 -23.23
C GLY A 443 -13.64 -23.54 -22.52
N VAL A 444 -13.05 -24.62 -22.01
CA VAL A 444 -11.73 -24.56 -21.36
C VAL A 444 -10.91 -25.76 -21.80
N ASP A 445 -9.71 -25.53 -22.34
CA ASP A 445 -8.81 -26.61 -22.73
C ASP A 445 -8.27 -27.34 -21.49
N ALA A 446 -8.84 -28.51 -21.21
CA ALA A 446 -8.43 -29.34 -20.08
C ALA A 446 -7.04 -29.98 -20.24
N SER A 447 -6.41 -29.87 -21.43
CA SER A 447 -5.04 -30.32 -21.64
C SER A 447 -3.99 -29.32 -21.13
N ASN A 448 -4.39 -28.10 -20.78
CA ASN A 448 -3.48 -27.11 -20.23
C ASN A 448 -3.06 -27.48 -18.79
N GLU A 449 -1.75 -27.52 -18.56
CA GLU A 449 -1.15 -27.95 -17.29
C GLU A 449 -1.52 -27.04 -16.10
N HIS A 450 -1.72 -25.73 -16.34
CA HIS A 450 -2.21 -24.80 -15.32
C HIS A 450 -3.63 -25.14 -14.85
N LEU A 451 -4.42 -25.87 -15.65
CA LEU A 451 -5.86 -26.05 -15.44
C LEU A 451 -6.27 -27.47 -15.05
N GLY A 452 -5.39 -28.45 -15.16
CA GLY A 452 -5.70 -29.87 -14.93
C GLY A 452 -6.43 -30.11 -13.60
N ASP A 453 -5.80 -29.73 -12.48
CA ASP A 453 -6.40 -29.83 -11.15
C ASP A 453 -7.30 -28.63 -10.81
N ALA A 454 -7.39 -27.61 -11.66
CA ALA A 454 -8.29 -26.48 -11.44
C ALA A 454 -9.74 -26.81 -11.84
N LEU A 455 -9.95 -27.69 -12.82
CA LEU A 455 -11.26 -28.02 -13.34
C LEU A 455 -12.06 -28.94 -12.40
N ALA A 456 -13.36 -28.63 -12.23
CA ALA A 456 -14.32 -29.43 -11.45
C ALA A 456 -15.39 -30.12 -12.30
N GLY A 457 -15.42 -29.86 -13.60
CA GLY A 457 -16.42 -30.38 -14.53
C GLY A 457 -16.64 -29.42 -15.67
N GLY A 458 -17.52 -29.80 -16.60
CA GLY A 458 -18.03 -28.87 -17.59
C GLY A 458 -19.19 -29.42 -18.40
N VAL A 459 -19.79 -28.53 -19.17
CA VAL A 459 -20.93 -28.79 -20.05
C VAL A 459 -20.74 -28.05 -21.37
N ASP A 460 -21.15 -28.70 -22.47
CA ASP A 460 -21.22 -28.09 -23.79
C ASP A 460 -22.68 -27.86 -24.19
N LEU A 461 -23.01 -26.61 -24.51
CA LEU A 461 -24.33 -26.17 -24.99
C LEU A 461 -24.33 -25.73 -26.47
N VAL A 462 -23.18 -25.80 -27.15
CA VAL A 462 -23.00 -25.42 -28.56
C VAL A 462 -23.40 -26.56 -29.48
N GLY A 463 -23.00 -27.79 -29.14
CA GLY A 463 -23.40 -28.99 -29.88
C GLY A 463 -22.76 -29.15 -31.26
N ASP A 464 -21.56 -28.61 -31.48
CA ASP A 464 -20.79 -28.71 -32.73
C ASP A 464 -20.02 -30.04 -32.92
N GLY A 465 -20.09 -30.94 -31.92
CA GLY A 465 -19.50 -32.27 -31.99
C GLY A 465 -18.11 -32.40 -31.35
N LEU A 466 -17.59 -31.36 -30.68
CA LEU A 466 -16.31 -31.40 -29.97
C LEU A 466 -16.35 -32.12 -28.61
N GLY A 467 -17.51 -32.64 -28.20
CA GLY A 467 -17.71 -33.36 -26.94
C GLY A 467 -18.75 -32.68 -26.06
N ALA A 468 -19.27 -33.39 -25.05
CA ALA A 468 -20.36 -32.87 -24.20
C ALA A 468 -19.88 -32.17 -22.91
N ASN A 469 -18.57 -32.18 -22.64
CA ASN A 469 -17.99 -31.84 -21.34
C ASN A 469 -17.41 -30.41 -21.25
N GLY A 470 -17.53 -29.60 -22.31
CA GLY A 470 -17.01 -28.22 -22.33
C GLY A 470 -15.48 -28.10 -22.23
N TYR A 471 -14.74 -29.20 -22.41
CA TYR A 471 -13.27 -29.22 -22.25
C TYR A 471 -12.49 -29.00 -23.55
N ALA A 472 -13.20 -28.68 -24.62
CA ALA A 472 -12.62 -28.24 -25.87
C ALA A 472 -12.80 -26.72 -25.98
N ASP A 473 -11.73 -26.03 -26.34
CA ASP A 473 -11.75 -24.59 -26.56
C ASP A 473 -10.91 -24.24 -27.79
N SER A 474 -11.57 -24.21 -28.96
CA SER A 474 -10.93 -23.85 -30.22
C SER A 474 -10.68 -22.35 -30.37
N PHE A 475 -11.41 -21.53 -29.61
CA PHE A 475 -11.28 -20.07 -29.62
C PHE A 475 -10.22 -19.59 -28.63
N GLY A 476 -10.05 -20.30 -27.50
CA GLY A 476 -9.01 -20.06 -26.50
C GLY A 476 -9.38 -19.02 -25.44
N HIS A 477 -10.47 -18.28 -25.62
CA HIS A 477 -10.87 -17.21 -24.70
C HIS A 477 -11.26 -17.75 -23.32
N GLY A 478 -12.13 -18.77 -23.25
CA GLY A 478 -12.51 -19.36 -21.97
C GLY A 478 -11.33 -19.99 -21.22
N THR A 479 -10.36 -20.57 -21.93
CA THR A 479 -9.09 -21.06 -21.35
C THR A 479 -8.29 -19.92 -20.70
N ALA A 480 -8.19 -18.78 -21.37
CA ALA A 480 -7.52 -17.59 -20.84
C ALA A 480 -8.19 -17.06 -19.56
N LEU A 481 -9.52 -17.01 -19.53
CA LEU A 481 -10.28 -16.61 -18.34
C LEU A 481 -10.08 -17.60 -17.18
N ALA A 482 -10.11 -18.91 -17.46
CA ALA A 482 -9.87 -19.94 -16.45
C ALA A 482 -8.46 -19.85 -15.85
N GLY A 483 -7.46 -19.53 -16.67
CA GLY A 483 -6.09 -19.27 -16.23
C GLY A 483 -5.99 -18.07 -15.29
N ILE A 484 -6.64 -16.95 -15.62
CA ILE A 484 -6.69 -15.74 -14.79
C ILE A 484 -7.34 -16.05 -13.43
N ILE A 485 -8.40 -16.86 -13.44
CA ILE A 485 -9.17 -17.15 -12.23
C ILE A 485 -8.42 -18.12 -11.32
N ALA A 486 -8.04 -19.28 -11.85
CA ALA A 486 -7.59 -20.40 -11.04
C ALA A 486 -6.40 -21.17 -11.66
N GLY A 487 -5.59 -20.55 -12.51
CA GLY A 487 -4.35 -21.15 -12.98
C GLY A 487 -3.49 -21.63 -11.80
N ARG A 488 -3.05 -22.89 -11.84
CA ARG A 488 -2.07 -23.43 -10.89
C ARG A 488 -0.67 -23.02 -11.30
N GLN A 489 0.26 -22.89 -10.37
CA GLN A 489 1.67 -22.70 -10.73
C GLN A 489 2.18 -23.94 -11.47
N VAL A 490 2.90 -23.75 -12.58
CA VAL A 490 3.60 -24.81 -13.32
C VAL A 490 5.09 -24.50 -13.31
N ASP A 491 5.94 -25.51 -13.17
CA ASP A 491 7.39 -25.34 -13.13
C ASP A 491 7.91 -24.71 -14.43
N GLY A 492 8.63 -23.58 -14.32
CA GLY A 492 9.15 -22.83 -15.47
C GLY A 492 8.18 -21.80 -16.06
N SER A 493 6.96 -21.70 -15.53
CA SER A 493 6.01 -20.63 -15.82
C SER A 493 5.77 -19.78 -14.58
N GLY A 494 5.63 -18.47 -14.77
CA GLY A 494 5.20 -17.50 -13.76
C GLY A 494 3.68 -17.32 -13.71
N VAL A 495 2.92 -17.92 -14.64
CA VAL A 495 1.44 -17.86 -14.67
C VAL A 495 0.85 -18.53 -13.44
N VAL A 496 -0.03 -17.79 -12.76
CA VAL A 496 -0.86 -18.25 -11.66
C VAL A 496 -2.15 -17.43 -11.61
N GLY A 497 -3.27 -18.08 -11.31
CA GLY A 497 -4.56 -17.41 -11.18
C GLY A 497 -4.67 -16.63 -9.88
N LEU A 498 -5.53 -15.61 -9.85
CA LEU A 498 -5.75 -14.78 -8.64
C LEU A 498 -6.42 -15.57 -7.51
N ALA A 499 -7.23 -16.60 -7.81
CA ALA A 499 -7.82 -17.52 -6.84
C ALA A 499 -7.33 -18.97 -7.10
N PRO A 500 -6.04 -19.28 -6.85
CA PRO A 500 -5.42 -20.51 -7.32
C PRO A 500 -5.91 -21.78 -6.60
N GLN A 501 -6.72 -21.67 -5.54
CA GLN A 501 -7.37 -22.81 -4.89
C GLN A 501 -8.87 -22.93 -5.20
N ALA A 502 -9.45 -21.98 -5.94
CA ALA A 502 -10.79 -22.15 -6.50
C ALA A 502 -10.81 -23.27 -7.55
N LYS A 503 -12.02 -23.73 -7.85
CA LYS A 503 -12.30 -24.69 -8.92
C LYS A 503 -13.07 -24.02 -10.04
N VAL A 504 -12.80 -24.44 -11.28
CA VAL A 504 -13.46 -23.90 -12.47
C VAL A 504 -14.44 -24.93 -13.04
N LEU A 505 -15.67 -24.50 -13.29
CA LEU A 505 -16.66 -25.22 -14.09
C LEU A 505 -16.67 -24.63 -15.50
N SER A 506 -16.31 -25.42 -16.51
CA SER A 506 -16.36 -24.98 -17.90
C SER A 506 -17.78 -25.06 -18.46
N VAL A 507 -18.37 -23.93 -18.86
CA VAL A 507 -19.71 -23.88 -19.46
C VAL A 507 -19.59 -23.30 -20.86
N ARG A 508 -19.49 -24.19 -21.85
CA ARG A 508 -19.26 -23.80 -23.24
C ARG A 508 -20.57 -23.38 -23.91
N VAL A 509 -20.67 -22.11 -24.29
CA VAL A 509 -21.88 -21.50 -24.89
C VAL A 509 -21.65 -20.93 -26.29
N LEU A 510 -20.41 -20.85 -26.78
CA LEU A 510 -20.05 -20.51 -28.16
C LEU A 510 -18.86 -21.34 -28.65
N ALA A 511 -18.71 -21.44 -29.98
CA ALA A 511 -17.51 -22.00 -30.60
C ALA A 511 -16.42 -20.95 -30.83
N ASP A 512 -16.80 -19.82 -31.43
CA ASP A 512 -16.02 -18.61 -31.65
C ASP A 512 -16.98 -17.44 -31.94
N ASP A 513 -16.47 -16.24 -32.18
CA ASP A 513 -17.24 -15.01 -32.43
C ASP A 513 -17.32 -14.60 -33.91
N THR A 514 -16.91 -15.47 -34.83
CA THR A 514 -16.93 -15.18 -36.27
C THR A 514 -18.34 -15.23 -36.86
N ASP A 515 -18.54 -14.50 -37.95
CA ASP A 515 -19.79 -14.54 -38.73
C ASP A 515 -20.10 -15.97 -39.21
N ASP A 516 -19.09 -16.74 -39.61
CA ASP A 516 -19.25 -18.13 -40.06
C ASP A 516 -19.80 -19.04 -38.95
N ALA A 517 -19.29 -18.90 -37.72
CA ALA A 517 -19.82 -19.65 -36.59
C ALA A 517 -21.22 -19.17 -36.20
N ALA A 518 -21.49 -17.87 -36.27
CA ALA A 518 -22.83 -17.33 -36.04
C ALA A 518 -23.85 -17.90 -37.05
N GLU A 519 -23.51 -17.93 -38.34
CA GLU A 519 -24.34 -18.53 -39.40
C GLU A 519 -24.55 -20.04 -39.21
N ALA A 520 -23.53 -20.75 -38.75
CA ALA A 520 -23.61 -22.17 -38.40
C ALA A 520 -24.42 -22.44 -37.12
N GLY A 521 -24.83 -21.40 -36.40
CA GLY A 521 -25.57 -21.51 -35.14
C GLY A 521 -24.70 -21.81 -33.92
N PHE A 522 -23.38 -21.64 -34.03
CA PHE A 522 -22.38 -21.92 -33.00
C PHE A 522 -21.78 -20.66 -32.36
N GLY A 523 -21.99 -19.47 -32.94
CA GLY A 523 -21.51 -18.18 -32.41
C GLY A 523 -22.20 -17.72 -31.11
N PRO A 524 -22.02 -16.46 -30.66
CA PRO A 524 -22.66 -15.93 -29.47
C PRO A 524 -24.19 -15.99 -29.50
N SER A 525 -24.84 -16.33 -28.38
CA SER A 525 -26.30 -16.43 -28.28
C SER A 525 -26.80 -16.14 -26.86
N THR A 526 -27.71 -15.17 -26.70
CA THR A 526 -28.30 -14.81 -25.39
C THR A 526 -29.02 -16.00 -24.74
N ALA A 527 -29.75 -16.79 -25.53
CA ALA A 527 -30.43 -17.99 -25.04
C ALA A 527 -29.46 -19.07 -24.53
N ARG A 528 -28.34 -19.32 -25.23
CA ARG A 528 -27.32 -20.26 -24.74
C ARG A 528 -26.57 -19.71 -23.53
N THR A 529 -26.29 -18.41 -23.47
CA THR A 529 -25.70 -17.77 -22.30
C THR A 529 -26.63 -17.90 -21.07
N ALA A 530 -27.93 -17.65 -21.23
CA ALA A 530 -28.93 -17.82 -20.18
C ALA A 530 -28.98 -19.28 -19.67
N ALA A 531 -29.07 -20.24 -20.58
CA ALA A 531 -29.01 -21.66 -20.24
C ALA A 531 -27.69 -22.05 -19.57
N GLY A 532 -26.57 -21.44 -19.97
CA GLY A 532 -25.26 -21.64 -19.36
C GLY A 532 -25.21 -21.16 -17.92
N ILE A 533 -25.76 -19.97 -17.63
CA ILE A 533 -25.92 -19.45 -16.26
C ILE A 533 -26.77 -20.42 -15.42
N ASP A 534 -27.90 -20.89 -15.96
CA ASP A 534 -28.76 -21.86 -15.26
C ASP A 534 -28.02 -23.18 -14.94
N GLN A 535 -27.22 -23.69 -15.88
CA GLN A 535 -26.40 -24.90 -15.67
C GLN A 535 -25.30 -24.66 -14.62
N ALA A 536 -24.66 -23.50 -14.62
CA ALA A 536 -23.65 -23.12 -13.64
C ALA A 536 -24.24 -23.11 -12.21
N VAL A 537 -25.41 -22.49 -12.05
CA VAL A 537 -26.14 -22.43 -10.78
C VAL A 537 -26.59 -23.83 -10.35
N ALA A 538 -27.13 -24.63 -11.27
CA ALA A 538 -27.54 -26.01 -10.98
C ALA A 538 -26.36 -26.91 -10.55
N ALA A 539 -25.16 -26.62 -11.03
CA ALA A 539 -23.92 -27.29 -10.62
C ALA A 539 -23.35 -26.75 -9.29
N GLY A 540 -23.96 -25.72 -8.71
CA GLY A 540 -23.57 -25.14 -7.42
C GLY A 540 -22.42 -24.12 -7.51
N ALA A 541 -22.20 -23.50 -8.67
CA ALA A 541 -21.23 -22.41 -8.79
C ALA A 541 -21.66 -21.20 -7.94
N GLN A 542 -20.77 -20.69 -7.10
CA GLN A 542 -21.03 -19.49 -6.31
C GLN A 542 -20.70 -18.19 -7.07
N VAL A 543 -19.82 -18.27 -8.07
CA VAL A 543 -19.48 -17.14 -8.95
C VAL A 543 -19.64 -17.60 -10.40
N VAL A 544 -20.30 -16.81 -11.23
CA VAL A 544 -20.52 -17.08 -12.65
C VAL A 544 -19.91 -15.93 -13.46
N VAL A 545 -18.83 -16.21 -14.17
CA VAL A 545 -18.13 -15.25 -15.03
C VAL A 545 -18.69 -15.31 -16.43
N VAL A 546 -19.22 -14.18 -16.90
CA VAL A 546 -19.76 -13.99 -18.26
C VAL A 546 -18.97 -12.88 -18.93
N ALA A 547 -17.87 -13.24 -19.60
CA ALA A 547 -16.93 -12.29 -20.18
C ALA A 547 -17.32 -11.84 -21.62
N MET A 548 -18.62 -11.84 -21.90
CA MET A 548 -19.22 -11.43 -23.17
C MET A 548 -20.38 -10.48 -22.89
N SER A 549 -20.70 -9.63 -23.86
CA SER A 549 -21.83 -8.73 -23.74
C SER A 549 -22.59 -8.50 -25.04
N THR A 550 -23.83 -8.05 -24.90
CA THR A 550 -24.69 -7.62 -26.01
C THR A 550 -25.37 -6.31 -25.66
N THR A 551 -25.78 -5.53 -26.66
CA THR A 551 -26.65 -4.37 -26.49
C THR A 551 -28.13 -4.75 -26.39
N THR A 552 -28.45 -6.04 -26.61
CA THR A 552 -29.83 -6.54 -26.59
C THR A 552 -30.25 -6.94 -25.18
N ASP A 553 -31.27 -6.27 -24.68
CA ASP A 553 -31.96 -6.64 -23.45
C ASP A 553 -32.87 -7.85 -23.70
N ASP A 554 -32.52 -8.99 -23.11
CA ASP A 554 -33.19 -10.27 -23.31
C ASP A 554 -33.89 -10.73 -22.01
N PRO A 555 -35.22 -10.96 -22.02
CA PRO A 555 -35.96 -11.39 -20.83
C PRO A 555 -35.50 -12.72 -20.24
N GLU A 556 -35.06 -13.67 -21.06
CA GLU A 556 -34.58 -14.98 -20.59
C GLU A 556 -33.21 -14.83 -19.92
N LEU A 557 -32.31 -14.06 -20.52
CA LEU A 557 -31.00 -13.77 -19.91
C LEU A 557 -31.15 -12.99 -18.60
N ARG A 558 -32.05 -12.01 -18.54
CA ARG A 558 -32.35 -11.30 -17.28
C ARG A 558 -32.87 -12.26 -16.21
N ALA A 559 -33.79 -13.15 -16.57
CA ALA A 559 -34.37 -14.10 -15.63
C ALA A 559 -33.31 -15.08 -15.09
N ALA A 560 -32.38 -15.53 -15.94
CA ALA A 560 -31.27 -16.39 -15.51
C ALA A 560 -30.34 -15.67 -14.52
N VAL A 561 -30.00 -14.40 -14.76
CA VAL A 561 -29.17 -13.60 -13.84
C VAL A 561 -29.86 -13.39 -12.49
N ALA A 562 -31.15 -13.03 -12.49
CA ALA A 562 -31.91 -12.89 -11.26
C ALA A 562 -32.04 -14.23 -10.49
N ALA A 563 -32.29 -15.33 -11.21
CA ALA A 563 -32.37 -16.65 -10.61
C ALA A 563 -31.03 -17.12 -10.02
N ALA A 564 -29.90 -16.73 -10.62
CA ALA A 564 -28.57 -16.99 -10.08
C ALA A 564 -28.37 -16.27 -8.74
N ALA A 565 -28.72 -14.99 -8.65
CA ALA A 565 -28.64 -14.23 -7.40
C ALA A 565 -29.55 -14.83 -6.31
N ASP A 566 -30.78 -15.20 -6.65
CA ASP A 566 -31.73 -15.86 -5.74
C ASP A 566 -31.22 -17.22 -5.23
N ALA A 567 -30.44 -17.92 -6.06
CA ALA A 567 -29.81 -19.20 -5.72
C ALA A 567 -28.48 -19.05 -4.95
N GLY A 568 -28.02 -17.82 -4.69
CA GLY A 568 -26.78 -17.54 -3.97
C GLY A 568 -25.52 -17.51 -4.84
N ALA A 569 -25.66 -17.32 -6.16
CA ALA A 569 -24.55 -17.16 -7.09
C ALA A 569 -24.41 -15.71 -7.58
N LEU A 570 -23.19 -15.16 -7.57
CA LEU A 570 -22.88 -13.85 -8.12
C LEU A 570 -22.53 -13.94 -9.61
N VAL A 571 -23.28 -13.25 -10.47
CA VAL A 571 -22.92 -13.10 -11.89
C VAL A 571 -21.99 -11.90 -12.05
N VAL A 572 -20.79 -12.12 -12.57
CA VAL A 572 -19.79 -11.10 -12.89
C VAL A 572 -19.69 -10.98 -14.40
N ALA A 573 -19.96 -9.79 -14.95
CA ALA A 573 -20.21 -9.61 -16.37
C ALA A 573 -19.40 -8.47 -16.99
N SER A 574 -18.94 -8.68 -18.23
CA SER A 574 -18.20 -7.68 -18.99
C SER A 574 -19.08 -6.46 -19.33
N ALA A 575 -18.54 -5.26 -19.08
CA ALA A 575 -19.16 -4.00 -19.48
C ALA A 575 -19.01 -3.68 -20.97
N GLY A 576 -18.25 -4.48 -21.74
CA GLY A 576 -18.06 -4.37 -23.18
C GLY A 576 -16.82 -3.59 -23.61
N ASN A 577 -16.41 -3.81 -24.87
CA ASN A 577 -15.29 -3.09 -25.51
C ASN A 577 -15.81 -2.23 -26.67
N VAL A 578 -15.25 -1.03 -26.85
CA VAL A 578 -15.59 -0.12 -27.96
C VAL A 578 -15.16 -0.72 -29.30
N SER A 579 -14.01 -1.40 -29.36
CA SER A 579 -13.50 -2.03 -30.59
C SER A 579 -14.41 -3.12 -31.18
N THR A 580 -15.23 -3.77 -30.35
CA THR A 580 -16.19 -4.82 -30.76
C THR A 580 -17.63 -4.32 -30.76
N SER A 581 -17.83 -3.00 -30.60
CA SER A 581 -19.14 -2.36 -30.59
C SER A 581 -19.51 -1.87 -31.99
N GLN A 582 -20.79 -2.03 -32.36
CA GLN A 582 -21.30 -1.41 -33.59
C GLN A 582 -21.20 0.12 -33.48
N GLU A 583 -20.70 0.77 -34.53
CA GLU A 583 -20.27 2.19 -34.57
C GLU A 583 -21.35 3.21 -34.11
N ASP A 584 -22.63 2.82 -34.05
CA ASP A 584 -23.76 3.71 -33.78
C ASP A 584 -24.14 3.86 -32.29
N ALA A 585 -23.52 3.11 -31.36
CA ALA A 585 -23.88 3.17 -29.93
C ALA A 585 -22.73 2.77 -28.96
N PRO A 586 -21.63 3.55 -28.90
CA PRO A 586 -20.45 3.20 -28.10
C PRO A 586 -20.77 2.99 -26.61
N ASP A 587 -21.60 3.85 -26.01
CA ASP A 587 -21.95 3.82 -24.57
C ASP A 587 -23.30 3.15 -24.27
N ALA A 588 -23.84 2.35 -25.21
CA ALA A 588 -25.06 1.61 -24.94
C ALA A 588 -24.87 0.60 -23.81
N ALA A 589 -25.88 0.49 -22.96
CA ALA A 589 -25.93 -0.50 -21.88
C ALA A 589 -25.63 -1.91 -22.40
N ARG A 590 -24.77 -2.62 -21.67
CA ARG A 590 -24.30 -3.96 -22.02
C ARG A 590 -24.88 -5.01 -21.09
N TYR A 591 -25.53 -6.00 -21.66
CA TYR A 591 -26.13 -7.11 -20.93
C TYR A 591 -25.22 -8.34 -21.04
N PRO A 592 -25.00 -9.09 -19.94
CA PRO A 592 -25.74 -9.00 -18.67
C PRO A 592 -25.28 -7.95 -17.65
N ALA A 593 -24.17 -7.23 -17.86
CA ALA A 593 -23.63 -6.27 -16.89
C ALA A 593 -24.61 -5.18 -16.43
N ALA A 594 -25.55 -4.77 -17.28
CA ALA A 594 -26.57 -3.77 -16.98
C ALA A 594 -27.79 -4.32 -16.21
N TYR A 595 -27.85 -5.63 -15.92
CA TYR A 595 -28.90 -6.16 -15.06
C TYR A 595 -28.59 -5.87 -13.58
N PRO A 596 -29.60 -5.49 -12.76
CA PRO A 596 -29.37 -5.08 -11.37
C PRO A 596 -28.67 -6.11 -10.47
N ASP A 597 -28.84 -7.40 -10.78
CA ASP A 597 -28.30 -8.52 -10.01
C ASP A 597 -26.95 -9.05 -10.55
N ALA A 598 -26.38 -8.39 -11.57
CA ALA A 598 -25.03 -8.65 -12.08
C ALA A 598 -24.05 -7.59 -11.55
N LEU A 599 -22.77 -7.97 -11.44
CA LEU A 599 -21.67 -7.06 -11.18
C LEU A 599 -20.97 -6.72 -12.50
N GLY A 600 -21.15 -5.50 -13.01
CA GLY A 600 -20.60 -5.04 -14.27
C GLY A 600 -19.15 -4.57 -14.18
N VAL A 601 -18.29 -5.05 -15.10
CA VAL A 601 -16.83 -4.87 -15.01
C VAL A 601 -16.25 -4.14 -16.24
N ALA A 602 -15.62 -3.00 -15.99
CA ALA A 602 -14.81 -2.26 -16.97
C ALA A 602 -13.32 -2.65 -16.89
N ALA A 603 -12.56 -2.30 -17.93
CA ALA A 603 -11.11 -2.53 -17.97
C ALA A 603 -10.31 -1.25 -17.75
N VAL A 604 -9.23 -1.37 -16.97
CA VAL A 604 -8.16 -0.36 -16.89
C VAL A 604 -6.88 -0.87 -17.55
N GLY A 605 -6.08 0.08 -18.05
CA GLY A 605 -4.74 -0.17 -18.57
C GLY A 605 -3.72 -0.41 -17.46
N THR A 606 -2.46 -0.61 -17.84
CA THR A 606 -1.33 -0.78 -16.92
C THR A 606 -1.04 0.48 -16.09
N ASP A 607 -1.46 1.65 -16.58
CA ASP A 607 -1.45 2.95 -15.90
C ASP A 607 -2.58 3.13 -14.86
N ARG A 608 -3.44 2.12 -14.70
CA ARG A 608 -4.67 2.14 -13.87
C ARG A 608 -5.72 3.14 -14.32
N ALA A 609 -5.58 3.74 -15.50
CA ALA A 609 -6.57 4.62 -16.07
C ALA A 609 -7.68 3.84 -16.77
N ALA A 610 -8.88 4.42 -16.80
CA ALA A 610 -9.98 3.89 -17.60
C ALA A 610 -9.54 3.78 -19.06
N SER A 611 -9.75 2.62 -19.68
CA SER A 611 -9.41 2.46 -21.09
C SER A 611 -10.45 3.11 -21.99
N ASP A 612 -9.99 3.82 -23.02
CA ASP A 612 -10.85 4.30 -24.12
C ASP A 612 -11.46 3.14 -24.92
N ASN A 613 -10.89 1.93 -24.81
CA ASN A 613 -11.46 0.73 -25.40
C ASN A 613 -12.53 0.06 -24.52
N SER A 614 -12.71 0.49 -23.27
CA SER A 614 -13.79 -0.01 -22.41
C SER A 614 -15.05 0.81 -22.64
N VAL A 615 -16.22 0.17 -22.72
CA VAL A 615 -17.50 0.88 -22.79
C VAL A 615 -17.80 1.52 -21.43
N HIS A 616 -18.20 2.78 -21.43
CA HIS A 616 -18.55 3.53 -20.22
C HIS A 616 -20.08 3.58 -20.06
N GLY A 617 -20.55 3.66 -18.82
CA GLY A 617 -21.97 3.87 -18.54
C GLY A 617 -22.43 3.49 -17.14
N ALA A 618 -23.73 3.64 -16.92
CA ALA A 618 -24.38 3.32 -15.65
C ALA A 618 -24.30 1.82 -15.27
N HIS A 619 -23.99 0.95 -16.22
CA HIS A 619 -23.83 -0.50 -16.04
C HIS A 619 -22.43 -0.92 -15.56
N VAL A 620 -21.50 0.02 -15.35
CA VAL A 620 -20.16 -0.26 -14.81
C VAL A 620 -20.19 -0.16 -13.28
N ASP A 621 -19.94 -1.25 -12.56
CA ASP A 621 -19.90 -1.23 -11.09
C ASP A 621 -18.48 -1.10 -10.54
N VAL A 622 -17.51 -1.74 -11.21
CA VAL A 622 -16.11 -1.79 -10.78
C VAL A 622 -15.21 -1.96 -12.01
N ALA A 623 -13.92 -1.70 -11.86
CA ALA A 623 -12.92 -1.98 -12.87
C ALA A 623 -11.79 -2.90 -12.37
N ALA A 624 -11.09 -3.53 -13.31
CA ALA A 624 -9.92 -4.36 -13.05
C ALA A 624 -8.91 -4.26 -14.21
N PRO A 625 -7.65 -4.67 -14.02
CA PRO A 625 -6.66 -4.71 -15.10
C PRO A 625 -7.17 -5.55 -16.28
N GLY A 626 -7.04 -5.04 -17.50
CA GLY A 626 -7.43 -5.75 -18.72
C GLY A 626 -6.43 -5.66 -19.88
N GLN A 627 -5.27 -5.04 -19.66
CA GLN A 627 -4.21 -4.87 -20.66
C GLN A 627 -2.97 -5.66 -20.25
N GLU A 628 -2.21 -6.16 -21.23
CA GLU A 628 -0.99 -6.98 -21.00
C GLU A 628 -1.23 -8.18 -20.06
N VAL A 629 -2.30 -8.91 -20.32
CA VAL A 629 -2.77 -9.99 -19.46
C VAL A 629 -2.07 -11.29 -19.80
N LEU A 630 -1.05 -11.63 -19.01
CA LEU A 630 -0.36 -12.92 -19.06
C LEU A 630 -1.22 -14.01 -18.38
N THR A 631 -1.57 -15.07 -19.11
CA THR A 631 -2.40 -16.17 -18.60
C THR A 631 -2.20 -17.45 -19.43
N ALA A 632 -2.84 -18.54 -19.00
CA ALA A 632 -2.91 -19.81 -19.72
C ALA A 632 -3.64 -19.63 -21.06
N ALA A 633 -3.16 -20.31 -22.09
CA ALA A 633 -3.74 -20.32 -23.44
C ALA A 633 -4.08 -21.75 -23.88
N ALA A 634 -4.94 -21.87 -24.89
CA ALA A 634 -5.24 -23.17 -25.49
C ALA A 634 -3.96 -23.87 -26.00
N GLN A 635 -4.01 -25.19 -26.12
CA GLN A 635 -2.89 -26.06 -26.50
C GLN A 635 -1.75 -26.12 -25.47
N GLY A 636 -2.05 -25.82 -24.19
CA GLY A 636 -1.15 -26.02 -23.05
C GLY A 636 0.04 -25.08 -22.98
N LYS A 637 -0.20 -23.77 -23.11
CA LYS A 637 0.84 -22.73 -23.18
C LYS A 637 0.48 -21.53 -22.32
N ASP A 638 1.42 -20.59 -22.23
CA ASP A 638 1.19 -19.23 -21.74
C ASP A 638 1.06 -18.27 -22.92
N CYS A 639 0.20 -17.27 -22.79
CA CYS A 639 0.16 -16.15 -23.72
C CYS A 639 -0.14 -14.83 -23.00
N VAL A 640 0.26 -13.72 -23.63
CA VAL A 640 -0.10 -12.37 -23.21
C VAL A 640 -1.20 -11.86 -24.14
N TYR A 641 -2.36 -11.52 -23.58
CA TYR A 641 -3.50 -10.98 -24.31
C TYR A 641 -3.73 -9.50 -23.99
N GLY A 642 -4.53 -8.82 -24.82
CA GLY A 642 -4.88 -7.42 -24.57
C GLY A 642 -3.67 -6.49 -24.66
N THR A 643 -2.75 -6.77 -25.58
CA THR A 643 -1.52 -6.00 -25.86
C THR A 643 -1.84 -4.63 -26.46
N ASP A 644 -2.76 -4.60 -27.43
CA ASP A 644 -3.12 -3.38 -28.17
C ASP A 644 -4.04 -2.44 -27.38
N ALA A 645 -4.87 -2.98 -26.48
CA ALA A 645 -5.77 -2.23 -25.63
C ALA A 645 -6.30 -3.09 -24.47
N ALA A 646 -6.73 -2.43 -23.39
CA ALA A 646 -7.38 -3.13 -22.29
C ALA A 646 -8.71 -3.75 -22.74
N GLN A 647 -8.97 -4.99 -22.31
CA GLN A 647 -10.18 -5.73 -22.62
C GLN A 647 -10.99 -6.04 -21.36
N SER A 648 -12.27 -5.68 -21.40
CA SER A 648 -13.21 -5.91 -20.29
C SER A 648 -13.44 -7.39 -19.98
N SER A 649 -13.24 -8.29 -20.95
CA SER A 649 -13.35 -9.74 -20.72
C SER A 649 -12.33 -10.26 -19.70
N PHE A 650 -11.04 -9.91 -19.86
CA PHE A 650 -10.00 -10.30 -18.92
C PHE A 650 -10.15 -9.62 -17.55
N ALA A 651 -10.54 -8.34 -17.53
CA ALA A 651 -10.90 -7.64 -16.30
C ALA A 651 -12.03 -8.36 -15.55
N THR A 652 -13.04 -8.85 -16.27
CA THR A 652 -14.16 -9.63 -15.70
C THR A 652 -13.66 -10.91 -15.02
N ALA A 653 -12.68 -11.61 -15.60
CA ALA A 653 -12.08 -12.79 -14.98
C ALA A 653 -11.34 -12.44 -13.68
N TYR A 654 -10.58 -11.34 -13.63
CA TYR A 654 -9.95 -10.89 -12.38
C TYR A 654 -10.97 -10.53 -11.30
N VAL A 655 -12.07 -9.85 -11.64
CA VAL A 655 -13.15 -9.57 -10.67
C VAL A 655 -13.84 -10.86 -10.23
N GLY A 656 -14.07 -11.82 -11.14
CA GLY A 656 -14.60 -13.14 -10.81
C GLY A 656 -13.71 -13.89 -9.82
N ALA A 657 -12.40 -13.82 -10.00
CA ALA A 657 -11.42 -14.40 -9.08
C ALA A 657 -11.40 -13.67 -7.71
N ALA A 658 -11.46 -12.33 -7.71
CA ALA A 658 -11.58 -11.54 -6.49
C ALA A 658 -12.88 -11.88 -5.72
N ALA A 659 -14.00 -12.05 -6.44
CA ALA A 659 -15.26 -12.52 -5.86
C ALA A 659 -15.12 -13.92 -5.26
N ALA A 660 -14.36 -14.82 -5.89
CA ALA A 660 -14.09 -16.15 -5.33
C ALA A 660 -13.25 -16.09 -4.05
N LEU A 661 -12.27 -15.18 -3.96
CA LEU A 661 -11.52 -14.95 -2.73
C LEU A 661 -12.45 -14.42 -1.61
N VAL A 662 -13.30 -13.43 -1.92
CA VAL A 662 -14.28 -12.88 -0.96
C VAL A 662 -15.27 -13.95 -0.50
N ALA A 663 -15.84 -14.73 -1.41
CA ALA A 663 -16.78 -15.81 -1.09
C ALA A 663 -16.14 -16.92 -0.26
N SER A 664 -14.86 -17.24 -0.50
CA SER A 664 -14.11 -18.22 0.30
C SER A 664 -13.87 -17.73 1.74
N ALA A 665 -13.58 -16.43 1.91
CA ALA A 665 -13.40 -15.82 3.22
C ALA A 665 -14.72 -15.59 3.97
N HIS A 666 -15.82 -15.36 3.25
CA HIS A 666 -17.14 -15.04 3.79
C HIS A 666 -18.24 -15.94 3.21
N PRO A 667 -18.20 -17.27 3.48
CA PRO A 667 -19.09 -18.24 2.84
C PRO A 667 -20.56 -18.14 3.29
N ASP A 668 -20.83 -17.46 4.41
CA ASP A 668 -22.19 -17.26 4.94
C ASP A 668 -22.90 -16.01 4.36
N GLU A 669 -22.22 -15.27 3.48
CA GLU A 669 -22.75 -14.06 2.87
C GLU A 669 -23.41 -14.33 1.51
N THR A 670 -24.29 -13.41 1.11
CA THR A 670 -25.02 -13.44 -0.16
C THR A 670 -24.21 -12.82 -1.30
N PRO A 671 -24.57 -13.10 -2.57
CA PRO A 671 -23.97 -12.45 -3.74
C PRO A 671 -23.94 -10.92 -3.67
N ALA A 672 -25.03 -10.30 -3.21
CA ALA A 672 -25.11 -8.85 -3.06
C ALA A 672 -24.13 -8.31 -2.01
N GLN A 673 -23.87 -9.07 -0.94
CA GLN A 673 -22.89 -8.73 0.09
C GLN A 673 -21.45 -8.87 -0.42
N TRP A 674 -21.15 -9.91 -1.21
CA TRP A 674 -19.85 -10.04 -1.88
C TRP A 674 -19.61 -8.91 -2.88
N ALA A 675 -20.61 -8.59 -3.72
CA ALA A 675 -20.55 -7.47 -4.65
C ALA A 675 -20.35 -6.12 -3.93
N PHE A 676 -21.03 -5.92 -2.80
CA PHE A 676 -20.83 -4.73 -1.97
C PHE A 676 -19.40 -4.63 -1.44
N ARG A 677 -18.80 -5.73 -0.97
CA ARG A 677 -17.41 -5.70 -0.49
C ARG A 677 -16.46 -5.23 -1.59
N LEU A 678 -16.59 -5.81 -2.78
CA LEU A 678 -15.75 -5.47 -3.93
C LEU A 678 -15.90 -4.00 -4.36
N THR A 679 -17.14 -3.49 -4.39
CA THR A 679 -17.42 -2.12 -4.84
C THR A 679 -17.13 -1.07 -3.76
N ALA A 680 -17.44 -1.35 -2.50
CA ALA A 680 -17.21 -0.40 -1.41
C ALA A 680 -15.72 -0.12 -1.20
N THR A 681 -14.86 -1.13 -1.36
CA THR A 681 -13.41 -1.02 -1.12
C THR A 681 -12.57 -0.76 -2.36
N ALA A 682 -13.19 -0.73 -3.55
CA ALA A 682 -12.47 -0.42 -4.78
C ALA A 682 -11.80 0.96 -4.72
N THR A 683 -10.56 1.05 -5.23
CA THR A 683 -9.74 2.27 -5.16
C THR A 683 -10.32 3.34 -6.07
N ARG A 684 -10.67 4.49 -5.47
CA ARG A 684 -11.21 5.68 -6.17
C ARG A 684 -10.88 6.96 -5.40
N PRO A 685 -10.87 8.14 -6.07
CA PRO A 685 -10.54 9.41 -5.43
C PRO A 685 -11.52 9.82 -4.31
N ASN A 686 -12.80 9.51 -4.47
CA ASN A 686 -13.83 9.83 -3.48
C ASN A 686 -14.72 8.61 -3.19
N PRO A 687 -14.66 8.06 -1.96
CA PRO A 687 -15.49 6.91 -1.58
C PRO A 687 -17.01 7.08 -1.76
N ASP A 688 -17.55 8.31 -1.78
CA ASP A 688 -19.00 8.57 -1.95
C ASP A 688 -19.43 8.79 -3.41
N GLN A 689 -18.48 8.75 -4.35
CA GLN A 689 -18.72 9.06 -5.75
C GLN A 689 -18.45 7.85 -6.64
N ARG A 690 -19.46 7.46 -7.42
CA ARG A 690 -19.36 6.55 -8.56
C ARG A 690 -19.16 7.37 -9.83
N ASP A 691 -18.39 6.87 -10.79
CA ASP A 691 -18.36 7.38 -12.17
C ASP A 691 -18.72 6.29 -13.19
N ASP A 692 -18.90 6.69 -14.44
CA ASP A 692 -19.34 5.77 -15.52
C ASP A 692 -18.18 5.05 -16.22
N ALA A 693 -16.92 5.41 -15.92
CA ALA A 693 -15.74 4.85 -16.59
C ALA A 693 -15.16 3.65 -15.82
N ILE A 694 -15.09 3.74 -14.49
CA ILE A 694 -14.58 2.69 -13.59
C ILE A 694 -15.56 2.32 -12.48
N GLY A 695 -16.77 2.88 -12.48
CA GLY A 695 -17.79 2.55 -11.48
C GLY A 695 -17.39 3.07 -10.11
N TRP A 696 -17.31 2.16 -9.15
CA TRP A 696 -16.83 2.41 -7.78
C TRP A 696 -15.30 2.28 -7.64
N GLY A 697 -14.56 2.14 -8.74
CA GLY A 697 -13.10 2.15 -8.75
C GLY A 697 -12.47 0.83 -9.17
N VAL A 698 -11.15 0.72 -8.99
CA VAL A 698 -10.41 -0.51 -9.30
C VAL A 698 -10.46 -1.47 -8.10
N VAL A 699 -10.89 -2.71 -8.33
CA VAL A 699 -11.05 -3.74 -7.29
C VAL A 699 -9.78 -3.95 -6.46
N GLN A 700 -9.96 -4.12 -5.14
CA GLN A 700 -8.91 -4.40 -4.17
C GLN A 700 -9.28 -5.65 -3.35
N PRO A 701 -8.80 -6.85 -3.74
CA PRO A 701 -9.25 -8.13 -3.18
C PRO A 701 -9.05 -8.25 -1.66
N PHE A 702 -7.89 -7.84 -1.15
CA PHE A 702 -7.60 -7.94 0.29
C PHE A 702 -8.52 -7.03 1.12
N GLU A 703 -8.71 -5.79 0.69
CA GLU A 703 -9.56 -4.81 1.34
C GLU A 703 -11.02 -5.28 1.37
N ALA A 704 -11.49 -5.88 0.28
CA ALA A 704 -12.83 -6.47 0.20
C ALA A 704 -13.03 -7.63 1.20
N ILE A 705 -12.01 -8.49 1.35
CA ILE A 705 -11.98 -9.56 2.36
C ILE A 705 -11.96 -8.97 3.77
N ALA A 706 -11.13 -7.95 4.02
CA ALA A 706 -10.92 -7.36 5.35
C ALA A 706 -12.05 -6.42 5.80
N LEU A 707 -12.92 -5.98 4.89
CA LEU A 707 -14.01 -5.06 5.20
C LEU A 707 -14.89 -5.61 6.33
N LEU A 708 -15.16 -4.78 7.34
CA LEU A 708 -16.20 -5.03 8.33
C LEU A 708 -17.46 -4.26 7.92
N PRO A 709 -18.52 -4.95 7.43
CA PRO A 709 -19.72 -4.27 6.97
C PRO A 709 -20.42 -3.57 8.14
N GLY A 710 -20.75 -2.30 7.96
CA GLY A 710 -21.42 -1.47 8.96
C GLY A 710 -22.15 -0.28 8.34
N PRO A 711 -23.08 0.36 9.07
CA PRO A 711 -23.89 1.47 8.55
C PRO A 711 -23.08 2.73 8.23
N THR A 712 -21.82 2.78 8.65
CA THR A 712 -20.88 3.89 8.42
C THR A 712 -19.96 3.66 7.23
N VAL A 713 -20.03 2.51 6.55
CA VAL A 713 -19.24 2.24 5.34
C VAL A 713 -19.76 3.13 4.22
N ARG A 714 -18.87 3.93 3.65
CA ARG A 714 -19.16 4.87 2.56
C ARG A 714 -19.21 4.18 1.20
N GLY A 715 -19.93 4.77 0.26
CA GLY A 715 -20.02 4.30 -1.13
C GLY A 715 -21.37 3.69 -1.50
N PRO A 716 -21.40 2.50 -2.13
CA PRO A 716 -22.63 1.91 -2.64
C PRO A 716 -23.65 1.63 -1.54
N VAL A 717 -24.89 1.32 -1.93
CA VAL A 717 -25.96 1.00 -0.97
C VAL A 717 -25.60 -0.27 -0.22
N ASN A 718 -25.53 -0.17 1.11
CA ASN A 718 -25.15 -1.28 1.98
C ASN A 718 -26.29 -2.33 2.10
N PRO A 719 -26.09 -3.58 1.63
CA PRO A 719 -27.13 -4.62 1.64
C PRO A 719 -27.45 -5.16 3.04
N TRP A 720 -26.61 -4.94 4.05
CA TRP A 720 -26.89 -5.29 5.45
C TRP A 720 -27.90 -4.33 6.10
N SER A 721 -28.22 -3.19 5.50
CA SER A 721 -29.13 -2.17 6.08
C SER A 721 -30.60 -2.61 6.18
N GLY A 722 -30.99 -3.73 5.56
CA GLY A 722 -32.32 -4.33 5.66
C GLY A 722 -32.44 -5.51 6.66
N SER A 723 -31.32 -6.08 7.09
CA SER A 723 -31.30 -7.12 8.11
C SER A 723 -31.23 -6.46 9.47
N ALA A 724 -32.37 -6.35 10.17
CA ALA A 724 -32.35 -6.02 11.58
C ALA A 724 -31.37 -6.97 12.27
N ALA A 725 -30.23 -6.44 12.72
CA ALA A 725 -29.29 -7.19 13.55
C ALA A 725 -30.11 -7.93 14.62
N PRO A 726 -29.78 -9.19 14.96
CA PRO A 726 -30.43 -9.84 16.09
C PRO A 726 -30.35 -8.86 17.25
N ALA A 727 -31.53 -8.46 17.76
CA ALA A 727 -31.66 -7.42 18.77
C ALA A 727 -30.57 -7.65 19.79
N GLY A 728 -29.60 -6.72 19.82
CA GLY A 728 -28.39 -6.90 20.60
C GLY A 728 -28.79 -7.44 21.96
N GLY A 729 -28.31 -8.65 22.28
CA GLY A 729 -28.36 -9.14 23.66
C GLY A 729 -27.89 -7.99 24.54
N PRO A 730 -28.57 -7.77 25.68
CA PRO A 730 -28.69 -6.46 26.32
C PRO A 730 -27.38 -5.73 26.17
N VAL A 731 -27.40 -4.65 25.36
CA VAL A 731 -26.31 -3.69 25.30
C VAL A 731 -25.95 -3.49 26.75
N ALA A 732 -24.77 -3.96 27.17
CA ALA A 732 -24.28 -3.62 28.48
C ALA A 732 -24.38 -2.10 28.48
N ASP A 733 -25.24 -1.56 29.37
CA ASP A 733 -25.47 -0.13 29.46
C ASP A 733 -24.11 0.54 29.27
N PRO A 734 -24.00 1.56 28.40
CA PRO A 734 -22.73 2.24 28.19
C PRO A 734 -22.17 2.45 29.58
N LEU A 735 -20.94 1.98 29.81
CA LEU A 735 -20.35 2.00 31.13
C LEU A 735 -20.22 3.49 31.46
N VAL A 736 -21.28 4.03 32.06
CA VAL A 736 -21.35 5.39 32.54
C VAL A 736 -20.39 5.30 33.69
N LEU A 737 -19.15 5.71 33.41
CA LEU A 737 -18.23 6.18 34.41
C LEU A 737 -18.92 7.38 35.05
N SER A 738 -19.88 7.07 35.92
CA SER A 738 -20.26 7.97 36.98
C SER A 738 -18.93 8.26 37.66
N PRO A 739 -18.52 9.54 37.74
CA PRO A 739 -17.33 9.86 38.50
C PRO A 739 -17.51 9.16 39.84
N SER A 740 -16.56 8.31 40.21
CA SER A 740 -16.64 7.64 41.50
C SER A 740 -16.67 8.75 42.53
N THR A 741 -17.88 9.09 42.98
CA THR A 741 -18.03 9.90 44.17
C THR A 741 -17.46 9.01 45.22
N SER A 742 -16.22 9.35 45.61
CA SER A 742 -15.49 8.71 46.68
C SER A 742 -16.46 8.31 47.79
N VAL A 743 -16.15 7.17 48.42
CA VAL A 743 -16.74 6.68 49.67
C VAL A 743 -16.45 7.65 50.85
N TRP A 744 -16.28 8.94 50.54
CA TRP A 744 -15.88 10.03 51.41
C TRP A 744 -16.63 11.35 51.11
N SER A 745 -17.82 11.27 50.50
CA SER A 745 -18.75 12.41 50.35
C SER A 745 -20.02 12.30 51.21
N GLY A 746 -20.25 11.17 51.88
CA GLY A 746 -21.31 11.02 52.89
C GLY A 746 -21.01 11.65 54.25
N THR A 747 -19.76 12.07 54.51
CA THR A 747 -19.30 12.50 55.85
C THR A 747 -19.25 14.01 56.04
N ARG A 748 -19.58 14.83 55.03
CA ARG A 748 -19.57 16.31 55.12
C ARG A 748 -20.95 16.97 55.29
N ALA A 749 -22.05 16.26 54.97
CA ALA A 749 -23.41 16.74 55.24
C ALA A 749 -23.92 16.33 56.63
N VAL A 750 -23.48 15.17 57.15
CA VAL A 750 -23.85 14.70 58.50
C VAL A 750 -23.13 15.47 59.60
N SER A 751 -21.90 15.95 59.34
CA SER A 751 -21.10 16.70 60.31
C SER A 751 -21.53 18.16 60.47
N THR A 752 -22.07 18.81 59.43
CA THR A 752 -22.63 20.17 59.53
C THR A 752 -24.00 20.17 60.22
N VAL A 753 -24.87 19.18 59.95
CA VAL A 753 -26.16 19.05 60.64
C VAL A 753 -25.96 18.63 62.11
N ALA A 754 -25.01 17.74 62.41
CA ALA A 754 -24.68 17.38 63.79
C ALA A 754 -24.05 18.55 64.57
N ALA A 755 -23.16 19.35 63.96
CA ALA A 755 -22.59 20.52 64.60
C ALA A 755 -23.62 21.62 64.86
N VAL A 756 -24.55 21.86 63.93
CA VAL A 756 -25.66 22.82 64.10
C VAL A 756 -26.65 22.33 65.17
N LEU A 757 -26.96 21.04 65.23
CA LEU A 757 -27.81 20.47 66.29
C LEU A 757 -27.14 20.50 67.66
N VAL A 758 -25.83 20.24 67.76
CA VAL A 758 -25.08 20.36 69.02
C VAL A 758 -24.99 21.81 69.47
N LEU A 759 -24.74 22.77 68.57
CA LEU A 759 -24.75 24.20 68.90
C LEU A 759 -26.15 24.70 69.28
N ALA A 760 -27.22 24.21 68.64
CA ALA A 760 -28.59 24.52 69.03
C ALA A 760 -28.95 23.92 70.40
N VAL A 761 -28.52 22.70 70.70
CA VAL A 761 -28.70 22.08 72.03
C VAL A 761 -27.90 22.83 73.09
N ILE A 762 -26.68 23.30 72.81
CA ILE A 762 -25.89 24.13 73.74
C ILE A 762 -26.51 25.52 73.93
N ALA A 763 -27.07 26.14 72.88
CA ALA A 763 -27.76 27.42 72.97
C ALA A 763 -29.10 27.34 73.74
N ILE A 764 -29.79 26.18 73.69
CA ILE A 764 -31.04 25.93 74.42
C ILE A 764 -30.79 25.46 75.86
N THR A 765 -29.74 24.65 76.10
CA THR A 765 -29.42 24.11 77.44
C THR A 765 -28.48 25.01 78.26
N GLY A 766 -27.68 25.86 77.60
CA GLY A 766 -26.77 26.83 78.25
C GLY A 766 -27.47 27.78 79.22
N PRO A 767 -28.62 28.40 78.86
CA PRO A 767 -29.40 29.23 79.78
C PRO A 767 -30.06 28.43 80.92
N VAL A 768 -30.37 27.15 80.71
CA VAL A 768 -31.03 26.27 81.71
C VAL A 768 -30.02 25.73 82.73
N LEU A 769 -28.77 25.47 82.33
CA LEU A 769 -27.67 25.09 83.24
C LEU A 769 -27.05 26.30 83.95
N ALA A 770 -27.00 27.48 83.31
CA ALA A 770 -26.57 28.73 83.95
C ALA A 770 -27.59 29.27 84.98
N SER A 771 -28.89 29.03 84.79
CA SER A 771 -29.93 29.37 85.77
C SER A 771 -30.07 28.37 86.92
N ARG A 772 -29.62 27.10 86.74
CA ARG A 772 -29.46 26.14 87.85
C ARG A 772 -28.20 26.40 88.68
N ARG A 773 -27.05 26.72 88.06
CA ARG A 773 -25.83 27.11 88.81
C ARG A 773 -25.95 28.45 89.54
N ARG A 774 -26.86 29.35 89.13
CA ARG A 774 -27.18 30.59 89.87
C ARG A 774 -28.16 30.39 91.04
N ARG A 775 -28.67 29.18 91.29
CA ARG A 775 -29.49 28.86 92.47
C ARG A 775 -28.74 28.11 93.59
N ASP A 776 -27.55 27.59 93.32
CA ASP A 776 -26.71 26.91 94.32
C ASP A 776 -25.41 27.68 94.59
N THR A 777 -25.54 28.96 94.93
CA THR A 777 -24.44 29.72 95.54
C THR A 777 -24.89 30.22 96.91
N GLU A 778 -25.18 29.27 97.81
CA GLU A 778 -25.05 29.52 99.24
C GLU A 778 -23.55 29.44 99.58
N ALA A 779 -23.02 30.56 100.06
CA ALA A 779 -21.64 30.68 100.49
C ALA A 779 -21.37 29.81 101.73
N PRO A 780 -20.11 29.35 101.87
CA PRO A 780 -19.43 29.53 103.15
C PRO A 780 -18.22 30.44 102.94
N THR A 781 -18.31 31.61 103.56
CA THR A 781 -17.18 32.45 103.93
C THR A 781 -16.19 31.67 104.78
N VAL A 782 -14.96 31.51 104.31
CA VAL A 782 -13.79 31.31 105.19
C VAL A 782 -12.83 32.47 104.97
N ARG A 783 -12.61 33.17 106.09
CA ARG A 783 -11.70 34.30 106.27
C ARG A 783 -10.26 33.83 106.10
N LEU A 784 -9.47 34.58 105.33
CA LEU A 784 -8.05 34.77 105.62
C LEU A 784 -7.85 36.24 106.01
N PRO A 785 -7.28 36.54 107.19
CA PRO A 785 -6.96 37.90 107.58
C PRO A 785 -5.53 38.29 107.16
N GLN A 786 -5.39 39.58 106.85
CA GLN A 786 -4.16 40.41 106.89
C GLN A 786 -3.12 40.15 105.79
N GLY A 787 -2.52 41.16 105.15
CA GLY A 787 -2.58 42.62 105.27
C GLY A 787 -2.27 43.23 103.89
N ALA A 788 -2.97 44.29 103.49
CA ALA A 788 -2.60 45.68 103.77
C ALA A 788 -1.61 46.25 102.72
N THR A 789 -2.19 47.12 101.88
CA THR A 789 -1.65 48.39 101.38
C THR A 789 -0.47 48.36 100.39
N GLY A 790 -0.54 49.01 99.23
CA GLY A 790 -1.58 49.91 98.75
C GLY A 790 -1.32 50.48 97.36
N ARG A 791 -2.29 51.31 96.95
CA ARG A 791 -2.29 52.44 95.99
C ARG A 791 -1.23 52.39 94.86
N GLY A 792 -1.58 52.49 93.59
CA GLY A 792 -2.86 52.80 92.98
C GLY A 792 -2.70 53.22 91.52
N LEU A 793 -3.86 53.54 90.92
CA LEU A 793 -4.07 54.36 89.72
C LEU A 793 -3.48 53.86 88.38
N LEU A 794 -4.39 53.31 87.55
CA LEU A 794 -4.77 53.73 86.17
C LEU A 794 -3.73 54.48 85.29
N PRO A 795 -3.94 54.50 83.96
CA PRO A 795 -4.38 53.49 82.99
C PRO A 795 -3.44 53.55 81.74
N GLU A 796 -3.94 53.32 80.52
CA GLU A 796 -3.29 53.54 79.19
C GLU A 796 -2.72 52.27 78.54
N THR A 797 -3.45 51.64 77.60
CA THR A 797 -3.56 51.89 76.14
C THR A 797 -2.38 51.39 75.32
N GLY A 798 -2.71 50.65 74.25
CA GLY A 798 -1.89 50.55 73.05
C GLY A 798 -0.74 49.54 73.12
N VAL A 799 -0.24 48.99 72.02
CA VAL A 799 -0.52 49.06 70.59
C VAL A 799 0.09 47.77 70.00
N ASP A 800 -0.49 47.30 68.90
CA ASP A 800 -0.03 46.28 67.92
C ASP A 800 1.49 46.29 67.60
N PRO A 801 2.06 45.30 66.88
CA PRO A 801 1.42 44.30 66.00
C PRO A 801 1.72 42.82 66.29
#